data_AF-A0A2P7YFN9-F1
#
_entry.id   AF-A0A2P7YFN9-F1
#
_cell.length_a   1.000
_cell.length_b   1.000
_cell.length_c   1.000
_cell.angle_alpha   90.00
_cell.angle_beta   90.00
_cell.angle_gamma   90.00
#
_symmetry.space_group_name_H-M   'P 1'
#
loop_
_entity.id
_entity.type
_entity.pdbx_description
1 polymer ?
#
loop_
_entity_poly.entity_id
_entity_poly.type
_entity_poly.pdbx_seq_one_letter_code
_entity_poly.pdbx_strand_id
1 'polypeptide(L)'
;MAISKENWRSIAQKKQETRASLIKEEWRLKEKYEDSNVLDVPSRCGILSQKELQITTEGDAVDLVEMLKHGVYTAEEVTLAFCKRAAIAQQLTNCLTEIFFEQALLRAKELDEERKNTPKAKLRPLHGLPISLKDSFKIPGVDSSIGLACFSLQPDDHYSAVPQLLIDLGAVLYCKTNIPQTMMTADSDNNVFGRTLNPNNLLLTAGGSTGGEGSLIAQRGSIAGIGTDIAGSIRIPSACNGIYGFKPSSGIVPFAGQRGPVTEGVSGVEPVAGPMATSIRSCNFLMETIMRAKPWLYDSGCHHVPWQASVPGTKLKIGVVYDDGMYTPHPPVRRTIAESVHKLKDAGVEIVPIQLPSVLEAFSTTIQFYSADENKYIQKLIKSTDEPFVPSVVKKDLPNTPPMDLQKFFQLTATRHKIEQLYHELWLQHGLDAILAPPAPHTAVPFDEWLAISYTCLWNLLDYPACIIPTGRVRSSDSKDDISQAKYGEMDEQTYRLYTGPEQFTGAPTSVQLVGMKQEDERLLQVAQIVDGILKTISSEELPSMLQAFEDAVLDQERSGQNIAVMSLQLGLPHPPLLHAWIACAGLPHAYRDPTVRSRFLVHYDEAEHQSTDDIFKARQSHIRGAHLIFHDSLSNQVPCSRHQVLLLEAYIFRTAVNALCDADIGLPYHHLESPLKVLTWAAKQSGRSMVDSCPWIGCIGTKLCDLVFKLSWLINRCPLSPADRVKEQELTRVLANGDELVGEEWLDDAQIPDAVQQTR
;
A
#
# COMPACT_ATOMS: atom_id res chain seq x y z
N MET A 1 -25.61 -46.10 -20.96
CA MET A 1 -25.90 -44.67 -21.15
C MET A 1 -24.61 -43.91 -20.98
N ALA A 2 -24.07 -43.30 -22.03
CA ALA A 2 -22.94 -42.39 -21.89
C ALA A 2 -23.43 -41.21 -21.04
N ILE A 3 -22.81 -40.97 -19.89
CA ILE A 3 -23.07 -39.77 -19.09
C ILE A 3 -22.74 -38.60 -20.02
N SER A 4 -23.77 -37.82 -20.38
CA SER A 4 -23.62 -36.59 -21.16
C SER A 4 -22.58 -35.74 -20.43
N LYS A 5 -21.39 -35.57 -21.02
CA LYS A 5 -20.41 -34.62 -20.52
C LYS A 5 -21.10 -33.27 -20.40
N GLU A 6 -21.14 -32.69 -19.21
CA GLU A 6 -21.65 -31.33 -19.07
C GLU A 6 -20.77 -30.40 -19.89
N ASN A 7 -21.41 -29.65 -20.78
CA ASN A 7 -20.75 -28.64 -21.61
C ASN A 7 -20.20 -27.53 -20.71
N TRP A 8 -18.99 -27.03 -20.99
CA TRP A 8 -18.36 -25.93 -20.23
C TRP A 8 -19.28 -24.72 -20.03
N ARG A 9 -20.18 -24.41 -20.98
CA ARG A 9 -21.16 -23.32 -20.85
C ARG A 9 -22.15 -23.55 -19.71
N SER A 10 -22.62 -24.78 -19.54
CA SER A 10 -23.51 -25.15 -18.44
C SER A 10 -22.79 -25.03 -17.10
N ILE A 11 -21.53 -25.48 -17.04
CA ILE A 11 -20.68 -25.37 -15.85
C ILE A 11 -20.45 -23.90 -15.49
N ALA A 12 -20.04 -23.07 -16.46
CA ALA A 12 -19.83 -21.64 -16.29
C ALA A 12 -21.11 -20.93 -15.82
N GLN A 13 -22.25 -21.20 -16.47
CA GLN A 13 -23.54 -20.63 -16.08
C GLN A 13 -23.88 -20.97 -14.63
N LYS A 14 -23.80 -22.25 -14.23
CA LYS A 14 -24.06 -22.67 -12.84
C LYS A 14 -23.13 -21.99 -11.84
N LYS A 15 -21.83 -21.88 -12.15
CA LYS A 15 -20.86 -21.19 -11.28
C LYS A 15 -21.17 -19.71 -11.14
N GLN A 16 -21.49 -19.03 -12.23
CA GLN A 16 -21.84 -17.60 -12.21
C GLN A 16 -23.16 -17.35 -11.46
N GLU A 17 -24.18 -18.18 -11.68
CA GLU A 17 -25.47 -18.10 -10.97
C GLU A 17 -25.29 -18.39 -9.47
N THR A 18 -24.51 -19.39 -9.10
CA THR A 18 -24.18 -19.72 -7.70
C THR A 18 -23.44 -18.56 -7.03
N ARG A 19 -22.41 -18.02 -7.69
CA ARG A 19 -21.67 -16.86 -7.18
C ARG A 19 -22.58 -15.64 -6.99
N ALA A 20 -23.47 -15.38 -7.94
CA ALA A 20 -24.42 -14.26 -7.84
C ALA A 20 -25.48 -14.46 -6.74
N SER A 21 -25.93 -15.70 -6.51
CA SER A 21 -26.93 -16.00 -5.48
C SER A 21 -26.38 -15.87 -4.06
N LEU A 22 -25.07 -16.03 -3.88
CA LEU A 22 -24.35 -15.83 -2.61
C LEU A 22 -24.21 -14.36 -2.20
N ILE A 23 -24.50 -13.41 -3.11
CA ILE A 23 -24.63 -11.99 -2.78
C ILE A 23 -26.07 -11.73 -2.31
N LYS A 24 -26.20 -11.40 -1.03
CA LYS A 24 -27.48 -11.06 -0.39
C LYS A 24 -28.15 -9.89 -1.09
N GLU A 25 -29.48 -9.88 -1.12
CA GLU A 25 -30.28 -8.87 -1.82
C GLU A 25 -29.96 -7.45 -1.35
N GLU A 26 -29.78 -7.26 -0.04
CA GLU A 26 -29.45 -5.97 0.56
C GLU A 26 -28.01 -5.48 0.24
N TRP A 27 -27.16 -6.33 -0.34
CA TRP A 27 -25.79 -5.98 -0.78
C TRP A 27 -25.69 -5.79 -2.30
N ARG A 28 -26.82 -5.86 -3.02
CA ARG A 28 -26.84 -5.65 -4.47
C ARG A 28 -26.90 -4.16 -4.80
N LEU A 29 -26.11 -3.75 -5.80
CA LEU A 29 -26.15 -2.40 -6.32
C LEU A 29 -27.52 -2.13 -6.97
N LYS A 30 -28.13 -1.00 -6.61
CA LYS A 30 -29.48 -0.62 -7.06
C LYS A 30 -29.50 0.01 -8.44
N GLU A 31 -28.36 0.53 -8.88
CA GLU A 31 -28.16 1.23 -10.14
C GLU A 31 -26.88 0.72 -10.83
N LYS A 32 -26.75 1.06 -12.12
CA LYS A 32 -25.53 0.81 -12.88
C LYS A 32 -24.61 2.01 -12.77
N TYR A 33 -23.32 1.76 -12.65
CA TYR A 33 -22.28 2.78 -12.66
C TYR A 33 -21.58 2.72 -14.02
N GLU A 34 -21.72 3.80 -14.80
CA GLU A 34 -21.18 3.90 -16.17
C GLU A 34 -19.82 4.61 -16.22
N ASP A 35 -19.36 5.13 -15.08
CA ASP A 35 -18.05 5.77 -14.93
C ASP A 35 -16.93 4.78 -15.27
N SER A 36 -15.88 5.24 -15.96
CA SER A 36 -14.70 4.42 -16.20
C SER A 36 -13.94 4.14 -14.89
N ASN A 37 -14.00 5.03 -13.91
CA ASN A 37 -13.43 4.83 -12.58
C ASN A 37 -14.55 4.54 -11.58
N VAL A 38 -14.44 3.43 -10.86
CA VAL A 38 -15.47 2.97 -9.90
C VAL A 38 -14.93 2.83 -8.47
N LEU A 39 -13.76 3.40 -8.17
CA LEU A 39 -13.14 3.31 -6.84
C LEU A 39 -14.00 3.94 -5.72
N ASP A 40 -14.79 4.96 -6.06
CA ASP A 40 -15.60 5.70 -5.09
C ASP A 40 -16.97 5.06 -4.82
N VAL A 41 -17.42 4.15 -5.69
CA VAL A 41 -18.76 3.56 -5.65
C VAL A 41 -19.06 2.91 -4.29
N PRO A 42 -18.17 2.13 -3.66
CA PRO A 42 -18.43 1.58 -2.32
C PRO A 42 -18.81 2.62 -1.26
N SER A 43 -18.33 3.87 -1.38
CA SER A 43 -18.61 4.94 -0.44
C SER A 43 -19.95 5.64 -0.66
N ARG A 44 -20.47 5.64 -1.90
CA ARG A 44 -21.68 6.38 -2.29
C ARG A 44 -22.89 5.52 -2.62
N CYS A 45 -22.73 4.21 -2.84
CA CYS A 45 -23.83 3.32 -3.23
C CYS A 45 -24.86 3.04 -2.12
N GLY A 46 -24.56 3.43 -0.88
CA GLY A 46 -25.48 3.34 0.27
C GLY A 46 -25.63 1.95 0.88
N ILE A 47 -24.81 0.97 0.51
CA ILE A 47 -24.83 -0.40 1.08
C ILE A 47 -24.06 -0.49 2.40
N LEU A 48 -22.95 0.24 2.51
CA LEU A 48 -22.10 0.27 3.70
C LEU A 48 -22.59 1.35 4.66
N SER A 49 -22.73 0.99 5.94
CA SER A 49 -22.90 1.96 7.02
C SER A 49 -21.61 2.76 7.24
N GLN A 50 -21.70 3.89 7.95
CA GLN A 50 -20.51 4.69 8.27
C GLN A 50 -19.43 3.89 9.01
N LYS A 51 -19.82 3.05 9.99
CA LYS A 51 -18.88 2.18 10.70
C LYS A 51 -18.19 1.19 9.75
N GLU A 52 -18.92 0.60 8.81
CA GLU A 52 -18.35 -0.34 7.84
C GLU A 52 -17.43 0.35 6.82
N LEU A 53 -17.74 1.60 6.45
CA LEU A 53 -16.85 2.45 5.66
C LEU A 53 -15.54 2.74 6.42
N GLN A 54 -15.63 3.09 7.70
CA GLN A 54 -14.46 3.32 8.55
C GLN A 54 -13.60 2.06 8.63
N ILE A 55 -14.18 0.91 9.00
CA ILE A 55 -13.48 -0.38 9.11
C ILE A 55 -12.71 -0.75 7.84
N THR A 56 -13.30 -0.50 6.67
CA THR A 56 -12.72 -0.94 5.39
C THR A 56 -11.82 0.12 4.72
N THR A 57 -11.79 1.35 5.22
CA THR A 57 -11.08 2.47 4.58
C THR A 57 -9.97 3.04 5.44
N GLU A 58 -10.18 3.11 6.75
CA GLU A 58 -9.24 3.73 7.69
C GLU A 58 -8.11 2.75 8.03
N GLY A 59 -6.88 3.16 7.71
CA GLY A 59 -5.68 2.37 7.97
C GLY A 59 -5.44 1.22 7.00
N ASP A 60 -4.51 0.36 7.39
CA ASP A 60 -4.14 -0.86 6.68
C ASP A 60 -4.33 -2.12 7.55
N ALA A 61 -3.85 -3.28 7.09
CA ALA A 61 -4.04 -4.54 7.79
C ALA A 61 -3.42 -4.56 9.19
N VAL A 62 -2.33 -3.82 9.40
CA VAL A 62 -1.66 -3.73 10.69
C VAL A 62 -2.52 -2.93 11.67
N ASP A 63 -3.07 -1.79 11.22
CA ASP A 63 -3.95 -0.98 12.06
C ASP A 63 -5.22 -1.75 12.44
N LEU A 64 -5.83 -2.44 11.48
CA LEU A 64 -7.05 -3.21 11.73
C LEU A 64 -6.83 -4.37 12.72
N VAL A 65 -5.71 -5.09 12.60
CA VAL A 65 -5.32 -6.12 13.58
C VAL A 65 -5.16 -5.53 14.98
N GLU A 66 -4.58 -4.33 15.11
CA GLU A 66 -4.46 -3.67 16.41
C GLU A 66 -5.82 -3.23 16.97
N MET A 67 -6.73 -2.73 16.12
CA MET A 67 -8.11 -2.42 16.53
C MET A 67 -8.87 -3.67 17.01
N LEU A 68 -8.71 -4.79 16.31
CA LEU A 68 -9.25 -6.09 16.70
C LEU A 68 -8.67 -6.54 18.05
N LYS A 69 -7.34 -6.51 18.22
CA LYS A 69 -6.67 -6.90 19.48
C LYS A 69 -7.10 -6.04 20.67
N HIS A 70 -7.29 -4.74 20.47
CA HIS A 70 -7.78 -3.84 21.52
C HIS A 70 -9.29 -3.96 21.77
N GLY A 71 -10.03 -4.66 20.90
CA GLY A 71 -11.48 -4.84 21.03
C GLY A 71 -12.29 -3.61 20.66
N VAL A 72 -11.71 -2.73 19.82
CA VAL A 72 -12.42 -1.61 19.22
C VAL A 72 -13.49 -2.12 18.25
N TYR A 73 -13.16 -3.18 17.50
CA TYR A 73 -14.08 -3.93 16.67
C TYR A 73 -14.04 -5.42 17.05
N THR A 74 -15.14 -6.12 16.82
CA THR A 74 -15.17 -7.59 16.87
C THR A 74 -14.77 -8.18 15.53
N ALA A 75 -14.34 -9.44 15.50
CA ALA A 75 -14.03 -10.14 14.25
C ALA A 75 -15.27 -10.23 13.34
N GLU A 76 -16.46 -10.44 13.91
CA GLU A 76 -17.72 -10.47 13.15
C GLU A 76 -18.00 -9.12 12.46
N GLU A 77 -17.87 -8.00 13.17
CA GLU A 77 -18.11 -6.66 12.61
C GLU A 77 -17.17 -6.37 11.44
N VAL A 78 -15.89 -6.71 11.62
CA VAL A 78 -14.87 -6.53 10.59
C VAL A 78 -15.16 -7.41 9.38
N THR A 79 -15.41 -8.70 9.60
CA THR A 79 -15.69 -9.66 8.52
C THR A 79 -16.93 -9.27 7.73
N LEU A 80 -18.00 -8.84 8.40
CA LEU A 80 -19.23 -8.38 7.75
C LEU A 80 -18.97 -7.17 6.83
N ALA A 81 -18.21 -6.18 7.31
CA ALA A 81 -17.87 -4.99 6.52
C ALA A 81 -17.12 -5.36 5.23
N PHE A 82 -16.12 -6.25 5.34
CA PHE A 82 -15.37 -6.73 4.18
C PHE A 82 -16.20 -7.61 3.24
N CYS A 83 -17.08 -8.47 3.74
CA CYS A 83 -18.01 -9.25 2.90
C CYS A 83 -18.91 -8.35 2.06
N LYS A 84 -19.50 -7.31 2.66
CA LYS A 84 -20.32 -6.32 1.95
C LYS A 84 -19.51 -5.59 0.88
N ARG A 85 -18.32 -5.10 1.22
CA ARG A 85 -17.49 -4.33 0.28
C ARG A 85 -16.94 -5.21 -0.86
N ALA A 86 -16.61 -6.47 -0.58
CA ALA A 86 -16.26 -7.44 -1.62
C ALA A 86 -17.44 -7.76 -2.54
N ALA A 87 -18.67 -7.86 -2.01
CA ALA A 87 -19.87 -8.02 -2.82
C ALA A 87 -20.10 -6.84 -3.78
N ILE A 88 -19.84 -5.60 -3.32
CA ILE A 88 -19.88 -4.41 -4.17
C ILE A 88 -18.80 -4.50 -5.26
N ALA A 89 -17.56 -4.77 -4.87
CA ALA A 89 -16.44 -4.88 -5.81
C ALA A 89 -16.68 -5.95 -6.89
N GLN A 90 -17.27 -7.09 -6.50
CA GLN A 90 -17.64 -8.17 -7.42
C GLN A 90 -18.63 -7.71 -8.48
N GLN A 91 -19.64 -6.92 -8.09
CA GLN A 91 -20.65 -6.42 -9.03
C GLN A 91 -20.08 -5.38 -10.00
N LEU A 92 -19.05 -4.63 -9.58
CA LEU A 92 -18.42 -3.60 -10.41
C LEU A 92 -17.34 -4.15 -11.35
N THR A 93 -16.61 -5.19 -10.92
CA THR A 93 -15.37 -5.59 -11.58
C THR A 93 -15.23 -7.08 -11.84
N ASN A 94 -16.15 -7.91 -11.36
CA ASN A 94 -16.09 -9.36 -11.54
C ASN A 94 -14.75 -9.97 -11.04
N CYS A 95 -14.34 -9.59 -9.83
CA CYS A 95 -13.04 -9.93 -9.24
C CYS A 95 -13.01 -11.24 -8.42
N LEU A 96 -14.15 -11.84 -8.09
CA LEU A 96 -14.29 -13.03 -7.23
C LEU A 96 -14.65 -14.28 -8.05
N THR A 97 -14.09 -15.44 -7.73
CA THR A 97 -14.52 -16.75 -8.25
C THR A 97 -15.50 -17.40 -7.28
N GLU A 98 -15.10 -17.47 -6.00
CA GLU A 98 -15.82 -18.15 -4.93
C GLU A 98 -16.14 -17.18 -3.80
N ILE A 99 -17.37 -17.25 -3.30
CA ILE A 99 -17.85 -16.46 -2.16
C ILE A 99 -18.23 -17.45 -1.05
N PHE A 100 -17.67 -17.28 0.15
CA PHE A 100 -17.99 -18.12 1.32
C PHE A 100 -18.15 -17.26 2.57
N PHE A 101 -18.84 -16.14 2.41
CA PHE A 101 -19.08 -15.14 3.47
C PHE A 101 -19.77 -15.72 4.71
N GLU A 102 -20.68 -16.67 4.57
CA GLU A 102 -21.33 -17.30 5.72
C GLU A 102 -20.34 -18.10 6.58
N GLN A 103 -19.46 -18.89 5.94
CA GLN A 103 -18.40 -19.63 6.64
C GLN A 103 -17.43 -18.65 7.33
N ALA A 104 -17.09 -17.55 6.66
CA ALA A 104 -16.26 -16.50 7.23
C ALA A 104 -16.87 -15.86 8.47
N LEU A 105 -18.17 -15.52 8.43
CA LEU A 105 -18.90 -14.95 9.57
C LEU A 105 -19.01 -15.93 10.74
N LEU A 106 -19.21 -17.23 10.47
CA LEU A 106 -19.18 -18.26 11.51
C LEU A 106 -17.81 -18.32 12.17
N ARG A 107 -16.73 -18.36 11.38
CA ARG A 107 -15.37 -18.36 11.92
C ARG A 107 -15.08 -17.11 12.75
N ALA A 108 -15.52 -15.95 12.28
CA ALA A 108 -15.35 -14.69 12.99
C ALA A 108 -16.05 -14.71 14.37
N LYS A 109 -17.27 -15.26 14.44
CA LYS A 109 -17.99 -15.46 15.72
C LYS A 109 -17.26 -16.39 16.66
N GLU A 110 -16.73 -17.51 16.17
CA GLU A 110 -15.93 -18.43 16.98
C GLU A 110 -14.71 -17.72 17.59
N LEU A 111 -14.02 -16.87 16.82
CA LEU A 111 -12.88 -16.10 17.32
C LEU A 111 -13.27 -15.12 18.43
N ASP A 112 -14.41 -14.43 18.26
CA ASP A 112 -14.96 -13.52 19.27
C ASP A 112 -15.39 -14.28 20.54
N GLU A 113 -16.00 -15.45 20.40
CA GLU A 113 -16.37 -16.34 21.52
C GLU A 113 -15.15 -16.91 22.24
N GLU A 114 -14.13 -17.39 21.51
CA GLU A 114 -12.85 -17.84 22.06
C GLU A 114 -12.21 -16.74 22.92
N ARG A 115 -12.16 -15.51 22.39
CA ARG A 115 -11.61 -14.35 23.11
C ARG A 115 -12.43 -14.03 24.36
N LYS A 116 -13.75 -14.09 24.28
CA LYS A 116 -14.65 -13.85 25.43
C LYS A 116 -14.46 -14.91 26.52
N ASN A 117 -14.31 -16.18 26.13
CA ASN A 117 -14.14 -17.30 27.06
C ASN A 117 -12.72 -17.36 27.64
N THR A 118 -11.72 -16.82 26.93
CA THR A 118 -10.31 -16.82 27.34
C THR A 118 -9.68 -15.42 27.28
N PRO A 119 -10.19 -14.43 28.05
CA PRO A 119 -9.81 -13.02 27.89
C PRO A 119 -8.34 -12.71 28.22
N LYS A 120 -7.62 -13.63 28.87
CA LYS A 120 -6.19 -13.54 29.19
C LYS A 120 -5.30 -14.30 28.21
N ALA A 121 -5.86 -15.07 27.29
CA ALA A 121 -5.09 -15.80 26.30
C ALA A 121 -4.43 -14.83 25.32
N LYS A 122 -3.19 -15.13 24.92
CA LYS A 122 -2.51 -14.37 23.89
C LYS A 122 -3.24 -14.57 22.56
N LEU A 123 -3.72 -13.48 21.97
CA LEU A 123 -4.34 -13.53 20.65
C LEU A 123 -3.32 -13.93 19.58
N ARG A 124 -3.81 -14.64 18.57
CA ARG A 124 -3.02 -15.05 17.42
C ARG A 124 -2.65 -13.83 16.56
N PRO A 125 -1.54 -13.86 15.81
CA PRO A 125 -1.03 -12.67 15.12
C PRO A 125 -2.00 -12.03 14.12
N LEU A 126 -2.83 -12.84 13.44
CA LEU A 126 -3.81 -12.40 12.45
C LEU A 126 -5.26 -12.49 12.98
N HIS A 127 -5.45 -12.54 14.30
CA HIS A 127 -6.76 -12.78 14.93
C HIS A 127 -7.86 -11.87 14.36
N GLY A 128 -8.82 -12.48 13.67
CA GLY A 128 -10.00 -11.82 13.13
C GLY A 128 -9.80 -11.07 11.81
N LEU A 129 -8.59 -11.04 11.25
CA LEU A 129 -8.29 -10.31 10.02
C LEU A 129 -8.86 -11.04 8.79
N PRO A 130 -9.73 -10.40 7.99
CA PRO A 130 -10.17 -10.97 6.71
C PRO A 130 -9.05 -10.98 5.68
N ILE A 131 -8.79 -12.13 5.04
CA ILE A 131 -7.78 -12.28 4.01
C ILE A 131 -8.38 -12.94 2.76
N SER A 132 -8.20 -12.32 1.60
CA SER A 132 -8.59 -12.84 0.29
C SER A 132 -7.51 -13.74 -0.31
N LEU A 133 -7.90 -14.68 -1.15
CA LEU A 133 -6.98 -15.66 -1.75
C LEU A 133 -7.19 -15.78 -3.25
N LYS A 134 -6.11 -15.92 -4.00
CA LYS A 134 -6.16 -16.40 -5.38
C LYS A 134 -6.89 -17.75 -5.50
N ASP A 135 -7.67 -17.96 -6.56
CA ASP A 135 -8.46 -19.20 -6.78
C ASP A 135 -7.65 -20.52 -6.76
N SER A 136 -6.33 -20.50 -6.92
CA SER A 136 -5.47 -21.71 -6.87
C SER A 136 -5.36 -22.34 -5.48
N PHE A 137 -5.69 -21.62 -4.41
CA PHE A 137 -5.59 -22.09 -3.05
C PHE A 137 -6.78 -22.99 -2.66
N LYS A 138 -6.48 -24.22 -2.24
CA LYS A 138 -7.48 -25.19 -1.79
C LYS A 138 -8.02 -24.86 -0.41
N ILE A 139 -9.35 -24.90 -0.28
CA ILE A 139 -10.12 -24.68 0.94
C ILE A 139 -11.24 -25.75 0.94
N PRO A 140 -11.45 -26.49 2.04
CA PRO A 140 -12.51 -27.49 2.12
C PRO A 140 -13.89 -26.92 1.79
N GLY A 141 -14.63 -27.61 0.93
CA GLY A 141 -15.99 -27.21 0.51
C GLY A 141 -16.03 -26.11 -0.54
N VAL A 142 -14.89 -25.65 -1.05
CA VAL A 142 -14.80 -24.56 -2.04
C VAL A 142 -13.94 -24.98 -3.23
N ASP A 143 -14.41 -24.77 -4.45
CA ASP A 143 -13.68 -25.12 -5.68
C ASP A 143 -12.36 -24.34 -5.79
N SER A 144 -11.28 -25.00 -6.21
CA SER A 144 -10.12 -24.34 -6.80
C SER A 144 -10.12 -24.63 -8.29
N SER A 145 -10.81 -23.80 -9.06
CA SER A 145 -11.07 -24.06 -10.49
C SER A 145 -9.93 -23.67 -11.42
N ILE A 146 -9.07 -22.75 -10.95
CA ILE A 146 -8.01 -22.07 -11.71
C ILE A 146 -8.50 -21.49 -13.06
N GLY A 147 -9.77 -21.07 -13.11
CA GLY A 147 -10.41 -20.54 -14.32
C GLY A 147 -10.72 -21.58 -15.39
N LEU A 148 -10.79 -22.87 -15.05
CA LEU A 148 -11.08 -23.96 -15.99
C LEU A 148 -12.39 -24.69 -15.64
N ALA A 149 -13.19 -24.99 -16.66
CA ALA A 149 -14.46 -25.69 -16.45
C ALA A 149 -14.26 -27.12 -15.89
N CYS A 150 -13.16 -27.79 -16.26
CA CYS A 150 -12.86 -29.15 -15.83
C CYS A 150 -12.56 -29.30 -14.33
N PHE A 151 -12.35 -28.20 -13.61
CA PHE A 151 -12.12 -28.16 -12.16
C PHE A 151 -13.22 -27.42 -11.39
N SER A 152 -14.25 -26.98 -12.09
CA SER A 152 -15.42 -26.34 -11.48
C SER A 152 -16.42 -27.40 -11.01
N LEU A 153 -17.24 -27.04 -10.01
CA LEU A 153 -18.22 -27.92 -9.37
C LEU A 153 -17.56 -29.15 -8.72
N GLN A 154 -16.35 -28.97 -8.20
CA GLN A 154 -15.48 -29.99 -7.61
C GLN A 154 -14.80 -29.41 -6.37
N PRO A 155 -15.55 -29.24 -5.26
CA PRO A 155 -15.00 -28.59 -4.08
C PRO A 155 -13.85 -29.40 -3.51
N ASP A 156 -12.80 -28.72 -3.05
CA ASP A 156 -11.69 -29.39 -2.39
C ASP A 156 -12.12 -29.94 -1.01
N ASP A 157 -11.39 -30.92 -0.49
CA ASP A 157 -11.67 -31.59 0.79
C ASP A 157 -10.62 -31.28 1.89
N HIS A 158 -9.55 -30.56 1.55
CA HIS A 158 -8.48 -30.17 2.45
C HIS A 158 -7.97 -28.75 2.14
N TYR A 159 -7.28 -28.16 3.12
CA TYR A 159 -6.55 -26.92 2.91
C TYR A 159 -5.21 -27.19 2.19
N SER A 160 -4.85 -26.29 1.28
CA SER A 160 -3.45 -26.14 0.87
C SER A 160 -2.64 -25.43 1.97
N ALA A 161 -1.30 -25.47 1.89
CA ALA A 161 -0.43 -25.09 3.00
C ALA A 161 -0.63 -23.65 3.49
N VAL A 162 -0.78 -22.68 2.57
CA VAL A 162 -0.97 -21.26 2.92
C VAL A 162 -2.31 -21.00 3.64
N PRO A 163 -3.48 -21.42 3.10
CA PRO A 163 -4.74 -21.29 3.83
C PRO A 163 -4.72 -21.89 5.24
N GLN A 164 -4.14 -23.09 5.40
CA GLN A 164 -4.03 -23.73 6.71
C GLN A 164 -3.20 -22.87 7.68
N LEU A 165 -2.02 -22.42 7.24
CA LEU A 165 -1.14 -21.54 8.01
C LEU A 165 -1.88 -20.26 8.45
N LEU A 166 -2.60 -19.60 7.55
CA LEU A 166 -3.30 -18.35 7.84
C LEU A 166 -4.43 -18.55 8.86
N ILE A 167 -5.19 -19.64 8.77
CA ILE A 167 -6.26 -19.97 9.73
C ILE A 167 -5.67 -20.28 11.11
N ASP A 168 -4.56 -21.01 11.17
CA ASP A 168 -3.86 -21.31 12.42
C ASP A 168 -3.35 -20.02 13.09
N LEU A 169 -2.94 -19.04 12.28
CA LEU A 169 -2.57 -17.69 12.71
C LEU A 169 -3.76 -16.78 13.07
N GLY A 170 -5.00 -17.26 12.91
CA GLY A 170 -6.22 -16.59 13.35
C GLY A 170 -6.92 -15.73 12.29
N ALA A 171 -6.51 -15.81 11.02
CA ALA A 171 -7.17 -15.11 9.93
C ALA A 171 -8.57 -15.67 9.63
N VAL A 172 -9.39 -14.85 8.98
CA VAL A 172 -10.72 -15.22 8.46
C VAL A 172 -10.65 -15.20 6.93
N LEU A 173 -10.77 -16.35 6.29
CA LEU A 173 -10.83 -16.45 4.82
C LEU A 173 -12.30 -16.31 4.37
N TYR A 174 -12.57 -15.55 3.32
CA TYR A 174 -13.96 -15.19 2.97
C TYR A 174 -14.31 -15.20 1.47
N CYS A 175 -13.32 -15.12 0.59
CA CYS A 175 -13.51 -15.25 -0.85
C CYS A 175 -12.25 -15.79 -1.54
N LYS A 176 -12.45 -16.32 -2.76
CA LYS A 176 -11.37 -16.52 -3.74
C LYS A 176 -11.52 -15.56 -4.92
N THR A 177 -10.40 -15.17 -5.50
CA THR A 177 -10.34 -14.13 -6.55
C THR A 177 -9.94 -14.66 -7.91
N ASN A 178 -10.45 -13.98 -8.94
CA ASN A 178 -10.41 -14.39 -10.34
C ASN A 178 -9.01 -14.34 -10.97
N ILE A 179 -8.84 -15.21 -11.96
CA ILE A 179 -7.57 -15.60 -12.60
C ILE A 179 -7.82 -15.77 -14.10
N PRO A 180 -6.83 -15.59 -14.98
CA PRO A 180 -6.98 -15.95 -16.39
C PRO A 180 -6.99 -17.47 -16.65
N GLN A 181 -7.62 -17.87 -17.76
CA GLN A 181 -7.51 -19.22 -18.28
C GLN A 181 -6.02 -19.60 -18.44
N THR A 182 -5.63 -20.81 -18.04
CA THR A 182 -4.24 -21.32 -18.00
C THR A 182 -3.31 -20.73 -16.94
N MET A 183 -3.66 -19.60 -16.32
CA MET A 183 -2.77 -18.81 -15.44
C MET A 183 -1.50 -18.24 -16.12
N MET A 184 -1.32 -18.44 -17.42
CA MET A 184 -0.12 -18.06 -18.19
C MET A 184 -0.29 -16.79 -19.04
N THR A 185 -1.34 -16.00 -18.79
CA THR A 185 -1.51 -14.67 -19.40
C THR A 185 -1.43 -13.57 -18.33
N ALA A 186 -0.98 -12.38 -18.72
CA ALA A 186 -0.87 -11.21 -17.84
C ALA A 186 -2.17 -10.38 -17.85
N ASP A 187 -3.30 -11.08 -17.90
CA ASP A 187 -4.67 -10.54 -17.85
C ASP A 187 -5.48 -11.42 -16.88
N SER A 188 -6.77 -11.13 -16.65
CA SER A 188 -7.63 -11.97 -15.80
C SER A 188 -8.98 -12.23 -16.46
N ASP A 189 -8.96 -13.14 -17.44
CA ASP A 189 -10.12 -13.54 -18.21
C ASP A 189 -10.16 -15.06 -18.44
N ASN A 190 -11.33 -15.66 -18.25
CA ASN A 190 -11.59 -17.08 -18.44
C ASN A 190 -13.06 -17.34 -18.77
N ASN A 191 -13.37 -18.50 -19.36
CA ASN A 191 -14.74 -18.80 -19.78
C ASN A 191 -15.69 -19.15 -18.62
N VAL A 192 -15.17 -19.51 -17.45
CA VAL A 192 -15.99 -19.91 -16.29
C VAL A 192 -16.62 -18.71 -15.61
N PHE A 193 -15.82 -17.68 -15.32
CA PHE A 193 -16.22 -16.52 -14.53
C PHE A 193 -16.25 -15.22 -15.33
N GLY A 194 -15.66 -15.19 -16.53
CA GLY A 194 -15.48 -13.99 -17.34
C GLY A 194 -14.31 -13.13 -16.91
N ARG A 195 -14.23 -11.93 -17.51
CA ARG A 195 -13.15 -10.96 -17.33
C ARG A 195 -13.28 -10.17 -16.03
N THR A 196 -12.16 -9.99 -15.35
CA THR A 196 -12.01 -9.01 -14.27
C THR A 196 -11.60 -7.64 -14.84
N LEU A 197 -12.24 -6.59 -14.35
CA LEU A 197 -11.99 -5.20 -14.76
C LEU A 197 -11.13 -4.46 -13.73
N ASN A 198 -10.36 -3.49 -14.22
CA ASN A 198 -9.57 -2.59 -13.37
C ASN A 198 -10.46 -1.46 -12.83
N PRO A 199 -10.60 -1.30 -11.50
CA PRO A 199 -11.52 -0.32 -10.93
C PRO A 199 -11.05 1.13 -11.13
N ASN A 200 -9.76 1.36 -11.44
CA ASN A 200 -9.23 2.69 -11.74
C ASN A 200 -9.68 3.18 -13.12
N ASN A 201 -9.88 2.24 -14.06
CA ASN A 201 -10.33 2.48 -15.42
C ASN A 201 -10.82 1.16 -16.04
N LEU A 202 -12.14 1.00 -16.15
CA LEU A 202 -12.81 -0.21 -16.63
C LEU A 202 -12.48 -0.59 -18.08
N LEU A 203 -11.77 0.26 -18.82
CA LEU A 203 -11.29 -0.03 -20.19
C LEU A 203 -9.89 -0.66 -20.22
N LEU A 204 -9.22 -0.77 -19.07
CA LEU A 204 -7.86 -1.31 -18.95
C LEU A 204 -7.86 -2.65 -18.23
N THR A 205 -6.86 -3.48 -18.51
CA THR A 205 -6.68 -4.76 -17.82
C THR A 205 -6.44 -4.57 -16.31
N ALA A 206 -6.99 -5.48 -15.52
CA ALA A 206 -6.63 -5.64 -14.10
C ALA A 206 -5.25 -6.31 -13.93
N GLY A 207 -4.60 -6.70 -15.02
CA GLY A 207 -3.37 -7.50 -14.99
C GLY A 207 -3.65 -8.96 -14.61
N GLY A 208 -2.59 -9.74 -14.49
CA GLY A 208 -2.71 -11.16 -14.22
C GLY A 208 -1.38 -11.83 -13.86
N SER A 209 -1.41 -13.05 -13.37
CA SER A 209 -2.59 -13.92 -13.24
C SER A 209 -3.39 -13.75 -11.94
N THR A 210 -3.04 -12.80 -11.07
CA THR A 210 -3.78 -12.52 -9.82
C THR A 210 -4.57 -11.20 -9.90
N GLY A 211 -5.26 -10.95 -11.03
CA GLY A 211 -5.96 -9.68 -11.25
C GLY A 211 -7.21 -9.51 -10.40
N GLY A 212 -7.86 -10.60 -9.99
CA GLY A 212 -8.96 -10.56 -9.03
C GLY A 212 -8.55 -9.94 -7.68
N GLU A 213 -7.42 -10.36 -7.08
CA GLU A 213 -6.86 -9.71 -5.88
C GLU A 213 -6.57 -8.23 -6.15
N GLY A 214 -5.93 -7.93 -7.29
CA GLY A 214 -5.59 -6.56 -7.69
C GLY A 214 -6.81 -5.63 -7.65
N SER A 215 -7.89 -6.05 -8.30
CA SER A 215 -9.14 -5.30 -8.41
C SER A 215 -9.89 -5.22 -7.06
N LEU A 216 -9.93 -6.32 -6.30
CA LEU A 216 -10.59 -6.39 -5.00
C LEU A 216 -9.91 -5.47 -3.97
N ILE A 217 -8.58 -5.51 -3.88
CA ILE A 217 -7.80 -4.71 -2.92
C ILE A 217 -7.83 -3.23 -3.29
N ALA A 218 -7.79 -2.89 -4.58
CA ALA A 218 -7.91 -1.49 -5.03
C ALA A 218 -9.26 -0.86 -4.62
N GLN A 219 -10.34 -1.64 -4.64
CA GLN A 219 -11.65 -1.21 -4.13
C GLN A 219 -11.80 -1.31 -2.61
N ARG A 220 -10.73 -1.69 -1.89
CA ARG A 220 -10.72 -2.00 -0.45
C ARG A 220 -11.75 -3.07 -0.05
N GLY A 221 -12.21 -3.89 -0.99
CA GLY A 221 -13.00 -5.09 -0.69
C GLY A 221 -12.18 -6.15 0.03
N SER A 222 -10.86 -6.00 0.01
CA SER A 222 -9.85 -6.61 0.87
C SER A 222 -8.79 -5.55 1.18
N ILE A 223 -8.07 -5.69 2.30
CA ILE A 223 -6.85 -4.89 2.58
C ILE A 223 -5.57 -5.74 2.54
N ALA A 224 -5.72 -7.07 2.47
CA ALA A 224 -4.65 -8.04 2.50
C ALA A 224 -5.11 -9.33 1.81
N GLY A 225 -4.31 -9.82 0.89
CA GLY A 225 -4.56 -11.08 0.20
C GLY A 225 -3.29 -11.79 -0.22
N ILE A 226 -3.42 -13.04 -0.64
CA ILE A 226 -2.29 -13.84 -1.13
C ILE A 226 -2.49 -14.18 -2.60
N GLY A 227 -1.48 -13.81 -3.40
CA GLY A 227 -1.34 -14.16 -4.80
C GLY A 227 -0.25 -15.20 -5.04
N THR A 228 -0.04 -15.55 -6.31
CA THR A 228 1.11 -16.34 -6.76
C THR A 228 1.81 -15.68 -7.92
N ASP A 229 3.11 -15.92 -8.05
CA ASP A 229 3.99 -15.27 -9.04
C ASP A 229 5.03 -16.26 -9.56
N ILE A 230 4.94 -16.56 -10.85
CA ILE A 230 5.98 -17.30 -11.59
C ILE A 230 6.64 -16.43 -12.66
N ALA A 231 5.96 -15.37 -13.12
CA ALA A 231 6.45 -14.48 -14.18
C ALA A 231 6.09 -13.01 -13.96
N GLY A 232 5.56 -12.63 -12.79
CA GLY A 232 4.99 -11.31 -12.52
C GLY A 232 3.58 -11.33 -11.91
N SER A 233 2.98 -12.49 -11.68
CA SER A 233 1.55 -12.58 -11.37
C SER A 233 1.10 -11.99 -10.02
N ILE A 234 2.01 -11.57 -9.12
CA ILE A 234 1.69 -10.70 -7.98
C ILE A 234 1.91 -9.23 -8.38
N ARG A 235 3.02 -8.97 -9.07
CA ARG A 235 3.53 -7.63 -9.36
C ARG A 235 2.75 -6.92 -10.46
N ILE A 236 2.45 -7.59 -11.57
CA ILE A 236 1.67 -7.05 -12.69
C ILE A 236 0.29 -6.57 -12.22
N PRO A 237 -0.57 -7.38 -11.57
CA PRO A 237 -1.85 -6.88 -11.10
C PRO A 237 -1.70 -5.81 -10.00
N SER A 238 -0.63 -5.84 -9.19
CA SER A 238 -0.37 -4.77 -8.23
C SER A 238 -0.08 -3.43 -8.94
N ALA A 239 0.73 -3.45 -9.99
CA ALA A 239 1.05 -2.29 -10.81
C ALA A 239 -0.18 -1.77 -11.58
N CYS A 240 -0.99 -2.66 -12.15
CA CYS A 240 -2.21 -2.28 -12.87
C CYS A 240 -3.24 -1.58 -11.96
N ASN A 241 -3.43 -2.09 -10.74
CA ASN A 241 -4.52 -1.64 -9.87
C ASN A 241 -4.07 -0.60 -8.83
N GLY A 242 -2.78 -0.28 -8.75
CA GLY A 242 -2.26 0.75 -7.85
C GLY A 242 -2.19 0.28 -6.40
N ILE A 243 -1.82 -0.97 -6.18
CA ILE A 243 -1.68 -1.58 -4.85
C ILE A 243 -0.26 -2.11 -4.64
N TYR A 244 0.04 -2.57 -3.43
CA TYR A 244 1.34 -3.15 -3.09
C TYR A 244 1.28 -4.66 -3.31
N GLY A 245 2.39 -5.22 -3.81
CA GLY A 245 2.55 -6.65 -3.95
C GLY A 245 4.00 -7.03 -3.70
N PHE A 246 4.21 -8.13 -2.99
CA PHE A 246 5.54 -8.65 -2.67
C PHE A 246 5.68 -10.08 -3.19
N LYS A 247 6.62 -10.28 -4.10
CA LYS A 247 7.07 -11.59 -4.56
C LYS A 247 8.29 -12.00 -3.72
N PRO A 248 8.18 -13.01 -2.84
CA PRO A 248 9.34 -13.50 -2.11
C PRO A 248 10.28 -14.34 -2.98
N SER A 249 11.45 -14.68 -2.45
CA SER A 249 12.24 -15.81 -2.96
C SER A 249 11.49 -17.13 -2.77
N SER A 250 11.81 -18.10 -3.61
CA SER A 250 11.30 -19.46 -3.53
C SER A 250 11.66 -20.12 -2.20
N GLY A 251 10.75 -20.95 -1.69
CA GLY A 251 10.91 -21.64 -0.41
C GLY A 251 10.71 -20.78 0.84
N ILE A 252 10.42 -19.48 0.75
CA ILE A 252 10.15 -18.63 1.93
C ILE A 252 8.70 -18.76 2.42
N VAL A 253 7.74 -18.67 1.50
CA VAL A 253 6.30 -18.85 1.78
C VAL A 253 5.87 -20.23 1.29
N PRO A 254 5.02 -20.97 2.03
CA PRO A 254 4.52 -22.26 1.58
C PRO A 254 3.85 -22.19 0.21
N PHE A 255 3.99 -23.25 -0.59
CA PHE A 255 3.35 -23.37 -1.90
C PHE A 255 2.60 -24.70 -2.07
N ALA A 256 2.90 -25.71 -1.25
CA ALA A 256 2.36 -27.06 -1.37
C ALA A 256 0.83 -27.15 -1.33
N GLY A 257 0.32 -28.13 -2.09
CA GLY A 257 -1.09 -28.54 -2.09
C GLY A 257 -2.03 -27.67 -2.94
N GLN A 258 -1.56 -26.56 -3.51
CA GLN A 258 -2.36 -25.73 -4.42
C GLN A 258 -2.69 -26.46 -5.73
N ARG A 259 -3.72 -25.99 -6.44
CA ARG A 259 -4.01 -26.47 -7.80
C ARG A 259 -3.19 -25.69 -8.83
N GLY A 260 -2.48 -26.42 -9.70
CA GLY A 260 -1.64 -25.85 -10.76
C GLY A 260 -2.10 -26.25 -12.17
N PRO A 261 -1.67 -25.52 -13.22
CA PRO A 261 -2.02 -25.78 -14.60
C PRO A 261 -0.94 -26.61 -15.32
N VAL A 262 0.01 -27.18 -14.58
CA VAL A 262 1.19 -27.88 -15.09
C VAL A 262 1.22 -29.32 -14.61
N THR A 263 1.91 -30.18 -15.37
CA THR A 263 2.16 -31.56 -14.94
C THR A 263 2.90 -31.58 -13.61
N GLU A 264 2.48 -32.42 -12.66
CA GLU A 264 3.21 -32.61 -11.40
C GLU A 264 4.66 -33.05 -11.66
N GLY A 265 5.60 -32.45 -10.94
CA GLY A 265 7.03 -32.75 -11.05
C GLY A 265 7.79 -31.96 -12.13
N VAL A 266 7.13 -31.08 -12.90
CA VAL A 266 7.82 -30.11 -13.75
C VAL A 266 8.62 -29.15 -12.85
N SER A 267 9.91 -28.98 -13.15
CA SER A 267 10.81 -28.04 -12.47
C SER A 267 11.41 -27.07 -13.47
N GLY A 268 12.12 -26.06 -12.99
CA GLY A 268 12.69 -24.98 -13.80
C GLY A 268 12.62 -23.69 -13.01
N VAL A 269 11.74 -22.78 -13.43
CA VAL A 269 11.43 -21.57 -12.68
C VAL A 269 10.34 -21.89 -11.65
N GLU A 270 10.67 -21.72 -10.38
CA GLU A 270 9.75 -22.06 -9.28
C GLU A 270 8.70 -20.97 -9.08
N PRO A 271 7.40 -21.31 -9.01
CA PRO A 271 6.36 -20.37 -8.63
C PRO A 271 6.42 -20.08 -7.12
N VAL A 272 6.04 -18.87 -6.72
CA VAL A 272 5.97 -18.49 -5.31
C VAL A 272 4.60 -17.94 -4.93
N ALA A 273 4.24 -18.05 -3.65
CA ALA A 273 3.10 -17.35 -3.06
C ALA A 273 3.59 -16.11 -2.31
N GLY A 274 2.81 -15.03 -2.26
CA GLY A 274 3.22 -13.79 -1.60
C GLY A 274 2.08 -12.80 -1.39
N PRO A 275 2.26 -11.82 -0.49
CA PRO A 275 1.18 -10.92 -0.10
C PRO A 275 0.96 -9.79 -1.11
N MET A 276 -0.32 -9.43 -1.26
CA MET A 276 -0.81 -8.22 -1.92
C MET A 276 -1.62 -7.41 -0.89
N ALA A 277 -1.44 -6.09 -0.83
CA ALA A 277 -2.05 -5.29 0.22
C ALA A 277 -2.20 -3.80 -0.15
N THR A 278 -2.84 -3.03 0.73
CA THR A 278 -3.00 -1.57 0.61
C THR A 278 -1.79 -0.76 1.09
N SER A 279 -0.78 -1.41 1.67
CA SER A 279 0.48 -0.77 2.08
C SER A 279 1.64 -1.76 2.07
N ILE A 280 2.86 -1.25 1.86
CA ILE A 280 4.09 -2.06 2.00
C ILE A 280 4.27 -2.54 3.45
N ARG A 281 3.80 -1.77 4.43
CA ARG A 281 3.79 -2.15 5.85
C ARG A 281 2.96 -3.43 6.07
N SER A 282 1.82 -3.56 5.39
CA SER A 282 0.98 -4.76 5.44
C SER A 282 1.65 -5.96 4.78
N CYS A 283 2.34 -5.77 3.63
CA CYS A 283 3.16 -6.82 3.03
C CYS A 283 4.26 -7.30 3.98
N ASN A 284 4.98 -6.38 4.62
CA ASN A 284 6.01 -6.71 5.62
C ASN A 284 5.43 -7.47 6.81
N PHE A 285 4.31 -6.99 7.35
CA PHE A 285 3.62 -7.64 8.48
C PHE A 285 3.20 -9.08 8.15
N LEU A 286 2.65 -9.33 6.96
CA LEU A 286 2.28 -10.68 6.53
C LEU A 286 3.50 -11.58 6.35
N MET A 287 4.56 -11.09 5.69
CA MET A 287 5.80 -11.85 5.51
C MET A 287 6.45 -12.21 6.85
N GLU A 288 6.59 -11.24 7.76
CA GLU A 288 7.12 -11.46 9.10
C GLU A 288 6.27 -12.49 9.86
N THR A 289 4.94 -12.35 9.81
CA THR A 289 4.02 -13.27 10.49
C THR A 289 4.15 -14.69 9.95
N ILE A 290 4.20 -14.86 8.63
CA ILE A 290 4.37 -16.17 7.96
C ILE A 290 5.71 -16.79 8.34
N MET A 291 6.82 -16.06 8.21
CA MET A 291 8.16 -16.59 8.48
C MET A 291 8.34 -16.96 9.96
N ARG A 292 7.81 -16.15 10.88
CA ARG A 292 7.83 -16.46 12.33
C ARG A 292 6.98 -17.68 12.69
N ALA A 293 5.99 -18.02 11.87
CA ALA A 293 5.15 -19.21 12.03
C ALA A 293 5.83 -20.51 11.59
N LYS A 294 7.11 -20.46 11.18
CA LYS A 294 7.91 -21.63 10.79
C LYS A 294 7.27 -22.38 9.61
N PRO A 295 7.22 -21.76 8.41
CA PRO A 295 6.46 -22.26 7.27
C PRO A 295 6.88 -23.67 6.80
N TRP A 296 8.11 -24.09 7.09
CA TRP A 296 8.60 -25.45 6.85
C TRP A 296 7.87 -26.57 7.64
N LEU A 297 7.07 -26.21 8.65
CA LEU A 297 6.18 -27.16 9.32
C LEU A 297 4.90 -27.46 8.51
N TYR A 298 4.60 -26.63 7.51
CA TYR A 298 3.41 -26.73 6.65
C TYR A 298 3.75 -27.22 5.25
N ASP A 299 4.99 -27.01 4.81
CA ASP A 299 5.46 -27.36 3.47
C ASP A 299 6.93 -27.79 3.52
N SER A 300 7.21 -29.03 3.10
CA SER A 300 8.58 -29.57 3.03
C SER A 300 9.48 -28.85 2.01
N GLY A 301 8.89 -28.12 1.06
CA GLY A 301 9.63 -27.29 0.11
C GLY A 301 10.13 -25.97 0.70
N CYS A 302 9.68 -25.60 1.90
CA CYS A 302 10.14 -24.37 2.55
C CYS A 302 11.53 -24.52 3.16
N HIS A 303 12.32 -23.45 3.05
CA HIS A 303 13.61 -23.35 3.72
C HIS A 303 13.43 -23.05 5.20
N HIS A 304 14.37 -23.55 6.02
CA HIS A 304 14.42 -23.28 7.47
C HIS A 304 15.09 -21.92 7.75
N VAL A 305 14.53 -20.84 7.21
CA VAL A 305 15.05 -19.47 7.36
C VAL A 305 14.22 -18.73 8.43
N PRO A 306 14.80 -18.39 9.59
CA PRO A 306 14.09 -17.63 10.62
C PRO A 306 14.07 -16.14 10.30
N TRP A 307 13.03 -15.43 10.78
CA TRP A 307 12.99 -13.96 10.73
C TRP A 307 14.06 -13.32 11.61
N GLN A 308 15.04 -12.61 11.01
CA GLN A 308 16.17 -12.02 11.72
C GLN A 308 15.99 -10.52 12.03
N ALA A 309 15.01 -9.85 11.44
CA ALA A 309 14.78 -8.40 11.60
C ALA A 309 16.05 -7.59 11.31
N SER A 310 16.53 -7.66 10.07
CA SER A 310 17.69 -6.87 9.63
C SER A 310 17.33 -5.39 9.52
N VAL A 311 18.11 -4.50 10.15
CA VAL A 311 17.99 -3.05 9.96
C VAL A 311 18.90 -2.64 8.79
N PRO A 312 18.37 -2.00 7.73
CA PRO A 312 19.21 -1.47 6.65
C PRO A 312 20.23 -0.46 7.18
N GLY A 313 21.36 -0.32 6.50
CA GLY A 313 22.34 0.73 6.82
C GLY A 313 21.74 2.13 6.69
N THR A 314 22.33 3.12 7.37
CA THR A 314 21.83 4.51 7.37
C THR A 314 21.99 5.25 6.05
N LYS A 315 22.73 4.70 5.09
CA LYS A 315 22.91 5.23 3.73
C LYS A 315 22.59 4.14 2.73
N LEU A 316 21.43 4.26 2.09
CA LEU A 316 20.99 3.31 1.07
C LEU A 316 21.71 3.60 -0.26
N LYS A 317 22.13 2.54 -0.94
CA LYS A 317 22.64 2.56 -2.31
C LYS A 317 21.68 1.79 -3.23
N ILE A 318 21.01 2.50 -4.13
CA ILE A 318 20.00 1.92 -5.02
C ILE A 318 20.49 1.96 -6.46
N GLY A 319 20.54 0.79 -7.09
CA GLY A 319 20.75 0.66 -8.53
C GLY A 319 19.50 1.07 -9.28
N VAL A 320 19.60 1.85 -10.35
CA VAL A 320 18.44 2.31 -11.13
C VAL A 320 18.53 1.80 -12.56
N VAL A 321 17.49 1.08 -12.97
CA VAL A 321 17.26 0.61 -14.34
C VAL A 321 16.20 1.52 -14.95
N TYR A 322 16.53 2.18 -16.06
CA TYR A 322 15.58 3.03 -16.78
C TYR A 322 14.76 2.25 -17.80
N ASP A 323 15.37 1.27 -18.45
CA ASP A 323 14.74 0.31 -19.35
C ASP A 323 15.50 -1.02 -19.29
N ASP A 324 14.86 -2.11 -19.72
CA ASP A 324 15.41 -3.46 -19.64
C ASP A 324 16.24 -3.87 -20.88
N GLY A 325 16.48 -2.94 -21.82
CA GLY A 325 17.14 -3.23 -23.09
C GLY A 325 16.31 -4.06 -24.08
N MET A 326 15.02 -4.30 -23.80
CA MET A 326 14.08 -4.98 -24.71
C MET A 326 12.87 -4.12 -25.08
N TYR A 327 12.42 -3.25 -24.19
CA TYR A 327 11.29 -2.35 -24.45
C TYR A 327 11.56 -0.94 -23.96
N THR A 328 11.14 0.04 -24.75
CA THR A 328 11.21 1.46 -24.44
C THR A 328 10.03 1.84 -23.54
N PRO A 329 10.26 2.39 -22.34
CA PRO A 329 9.17 2.78 -21.47
C PRO A 329 8.37 3.97 -22.02
N HIS A 330 7.05 3.91 -21.85
CA HIS A 330 6.11 4.96 -22.19
C HIS A 330 6.36 6.25 -21.38
N PRO A 331 5.90 7.42 -21.85
CA PRO A 331 6.01 8.69 -21.14
C PRO A 331 5.67 8.66 -19.63
N PRO A 332 4.52 8.13 -19.17
CA PRO A 332 4.20 8.10 -17.74
C PRO A 332 5.19 7.27 -16.91
N VAL A 333 5.73 6.18 -17.48
CA VAL A 333 6.70 5.32 -16.80
C VAL A 333 8.04 6.02 -16.67
N ARG A 334 8.54 6.65 -17.73
CA ARG A 334 9.80 7.43 -17.70
C ARG A 334 9.71 8.56 -16.66
N ARG A 335 8.60 9.30 -16.63
CA ARG A 335 8.36 10.34 -15.62
C ARG A 335 8.40 9.76 -14.22
N THR A 336 7.66 8.67 -13.98
CA THR A 336 7.60 8.04 -12.66
C THR A 336 8.97 7.58 -12.15
N ILE A 337 9.81 6.99 -13.01
CA ILE A 337 11.18 6.64 -12.63
C ILE A 337 12.01 7.90 -12.36
N ALA A 338 11.93 8.93 -13.21
CA ALA A 338 12.69 10.17 -13.03
C ALA A 338 12.32 10.88 -11.71
N GLU A 339 11.02 11.02 -11.42
CA GLU A 339 10.51 11.62 -10.18
C GLU A 339 10.93 10.79 -8.96
N SER A 340 10.85 9.47 -9.04
CA SER A 340 11.27 8.58 -7.94
C SER A 340 12.76 8.70 -7.64
N VAL A 341 13.60 8.72 -8.68
CA VAL A 341 15.04 8.94 -8.57
C VAL A 341 15.35 10.30 -7.93
N HIS A 342 14.64 11.34 -8.34
CA HIS A 342 14.83 12.67 -7.78
C HIS A 342 14.50 12.71 -6.28
N LYS A 343 13.32 12.21 -5.88
CA LYS A 343 12.92 12.14 -4.46
C LYS A 343 13.91 11.33 -3.62
N LEU A 344 14.41 10.22 -4.15
CA LEU A 344 15.42 9.39 -3.46
C LEU A 344 16.75 10.13 -3.29
N LYS A 345 17.24 10.81 -4.32
CA LYS A 345 18.48 11.62 -4.24
C LYS A 345 18.34 12.74 -3.21
N ASP A 346 17.21 13.44 -3.21
CA ASP A 346 16.93 14.54 -2.27
C ASP A 346 16.88 14.05 -0.82
N ALA A 347 16.43 12.82 -0.60
CA ALA A 347 16.47 12.14 0.70
C ALA A 347 17.87 11.58 1.07
N GLY A 348 18.89 11.80 0.25
CA GLY A 348 20.27 11.37 0.53
C GLY A 348 20.58 9.91 0.16
N VAL A 349 19.73 9.25 -0.62
CA VAL A 349 19.99 7.91 -1.16
C VAL A 349 21.02 8.00 -2.28
N GLU A 350 22.04 7.14 -2.24
CA GLU A 350 23.01 7.04 -3.32
C GLU A 350 22.39 6.29 -4.51
N ILE A 351 22.26 6.98 -5.65
CA ILE A 351 21.69 6.41 -6.86
C ILE A 351 22.78 6.03 -7.85
N VAL A 352 22.77 4.76 -8.27
CA VAL A 352 23.72 4.21 -9.25
C VAL A 352 22.95 3.77 -10.50
N PRO A 353 23.05 4.47 -11.64
CA PRO A 353 22.49 3.97 -12.89
C PRO A 353 23.15 2.64 -13.27
N ILE A 354 22.34 1.63 -13.59
CA ILE A 354 22.83 0.29 -13.97
C ILE A 354 22.14 -0.19 -15.25
N GLN A 355 22.82 -1.05 -16.00
CA GLN A 355 22.26 -1.78 -17.13
C GLN A 355 22.16 -3.26 -16.76
N LEU A 356 21.04 -3.88 -17.08
CA LEU A 356 20.79 -5.28 -16.77
C LEU A 356 21.51 -6.18 -17.80
N PRO A 357 22.39 -7.10 -17.36
CA PRO A 357 23.07 -8.01 -18.28
C PRO A 357 22.11 -9.09 -18.81
N SER A 358 22.32 -9.53 -20.06
CA SER A 358 21.70 -10.73 -20.66
C SER A 358 20.17 -10.84 -20.58
N VAL A 359 19.42 -9.72 -20.61
CA VAL A 359 17.94 -9.72 -20.45
C VAL A 359 17.24 -10.57 -21.53
N LEU A 360 17.64 -10.43 -22.80
CA LEU A 360 17.03 -11.21 -23.90
C LEU A 360 17.28 -12.72 -23.76
N GLU A 361 18.48 -13.12 -23.34
CA GLU A 361 18.82 -14.53 -23.09
C GLU A 361 18.05 -15.07 -21.88
N ALA A 362 17.92 -14.27 -20.81
CA ALA A 362 17.13 -14.60 -19.63
C ALA A 362 15.65 -14.78 -19.99
N PHE A 363 15.07 -13.85 -20.75
CA PHE A 363 13.70 -13.94 -21.23
C PHE A 363 13.49 -15.21 -22.07
N SER A 364 14.35 -15.45 -23.06
CA SER A 364 14.27 -16.63 -23.92
C SER A 364 14.40 -17.95 -23.14
N THR A 365 15.29 -17.98 -22.14
CA THR A 365 15.48 -19.14 -21.25
C THR A 365 14.24 -19.39 -20.41
N THR A 366 13.64 -18.32 -19.88
CA THR A 366 12.44 -18.36 -19.04
C THR A 366 11.24 -18.91 -19.82
N ILE A 367 10.99 -18.41 -21.03
CA ILE A 367 9.90 -18.89 -21.89
C ILE A 367 10.07 -20.37 -22.21
N GLN A 368 11.29 -20.85 -22.46
CA GLN A 368 11.53 -22.27 -22.70
C GLN A 368 11.22 -23.12 -21.45
N PHE A 369 11.61 -22.69 -20.25
CA PHE A 369 11.26 -23.39 -19.02
C PHE A 369 9.74 -23.52 -18.80
N TYR A 370 8.97 -22.46 -19.06
CA TYR A 370 7.51 -22.50 -18.88
C TYR A 370 6.81 -23.50 -19.77
N SER A 371 7.40 -23.80 -20.91
CA SER A 371 6.80 -24.70 -21.87
C SER A 371 7.51 -26.06 -21.91
N ALA A 372 8.16 -26.45 -20.81
CA ALA A 372 8.90 -27.71 -20.70
C ALA A 372 8.03 -28.96 -20.93
N ASP A 373 6.73 -28.92 -20.62
CA ASP A 373 5.78 -30.00 -20.89
C ASP A 373 5.02 -29.83 -22.22
N GLU A 374 5.50 -28.95 -23.09
CA GLU A 374 4.89 -28.59 -24.37
C GLU A 374 3.46 -28.04 -24.23
N ASN A 375 3.09 -27.56 -23.03
CA ASN A 375 1.74 -27.18 -22.66
C ASN A 375 0.71 -28.31 -22.87
N LYS A 376 1.14 -29.58 -22.96
CA LYS A 376 0.25 -30.72 -23.27
C LYS A 376 -0.74 -30.97 -22.15
N TYR A 377 -0.34 -30.78 -20.90
CA TYR A 377 -1.20 -31.01 -19.74
C TYR A 377 -2.36 -30.01 -19.71
N ILE A 378 -2.07 -28.72 -19.82
CA ILE A 378 -3.12 -27.69 -19.84
C ILE A 378 -4.04 -27.84 -21.06
N GLN A 379 -3.50 -28.18 -22.23
CA GLN A 379 -4.31 -28.49 -23.42
C GLN A 379 -5.25 -29.68 -23.19
N LYS A 380 -4.77 -30.74 -22.53
CA LYS A 380 -5.59 -31.91 -22.18
C LYS A 380 -6.72 -31.55 -21.22
N LEU A 381 -6.45 -30.70 -20.23
CA LEU A 381 -7.45 -30.22 -19.27
C LEU A 381 -8.57 -29.44 -19.97
N ILE A 382 -8.21 -28.43 -20.78
CA ILE A 382 -9.16 -27.60 -21.54
C ILE A 382 -10.01 -28.44 -22.51
N LYS A 383 -9.37 -29.38 -23.21
CA LYS A 383 -10.06 -30.31 -24.12
C LYS A 383 -11.02 -31.26 -23.41
N SER A 384 -10.84 -31.52 -22.11
CA SER A 384 -11.69 -32.48 -21.39
C SER A 384 -13.17 -32.06 -21.32
N THR A 385 -13.42 -30.75 -21.36
CA THR A 385 -14.74 -30.09 -21.34
C THR A 385 -15.08 -29.35 -22.65
N ASP A 386 -14.26 -29.53 -23.69
CA ASP A 386 -14.38 -28.83 -24.98
C ASP A 386 -14.46 -27.28 -24.83
N GLU A 387 -13.73 -26.74 -23.84
CA GLU A 387 -13.67 -25.31 -23.56
C GLU A 387 -12.77 -24.60 -24.61
N PRO A 388 -13.17 -23.47 -25.21
CA PRO A 388 -12.33 -22.74 -26.16
C PRO A 388 -11.25 -21.91 -25.44
N PHE A 389 -10.18 -21.56 -26.16
CA PHE A 389 -9.21 -20.59 -25.64
C PHE A 389 -9.78 -19.18 -25.63
N VAL A 390 -9.54 -18.43 -24.54
CA VAL A 390 -9.84 -16.99 -24.48
C VAL A 390 -8.86 -16.18 -25.33
N PRO A 391 -9.20 -14.93 -25.75
CA PRO A 391 -8.37 -14.14 -26.66
C PRO A 391 -6.91 -13.97 -26.22
N SER A 392 -6.65 -13.66 -24.95
CA SER A 392 -5.28 -13.56 -24.41
C SER A 392 -4.45 -14.84 -24.54
N VAL A 393 -5.09 -16.02 -24.45
CA VAL A 393 -4.41 -17.32 -24.61
C VAL A 393 -4.08 -17.57 -26.08
N VAL A 394 -5.02 -17.29 -26.99
CA VAL A 394 -4.80 -17.40 -28.44
C VAL A 394 -3.65 -16.51 -28.89
N LYS A 395 -3.62 -15.26 -28.40
CA LYS A 395 -2.59 -14.29 -28.79
C LYS A 395 -1.18 -14.68 -28.34
N LYS A 396 -1.04 -15.41 -27.23
CA LYS A 396 0.25 -15.94 -26.76
C LYS A 396 0.74 -17.17 -27.52
N ASP A 397 -0.11 -17.75 -28.38
CA ASP A 397 0.18 -18.98 -29.14
C ASP A 397 0.71 -20.15 -28.27
N LEU A 398 0.22 -20.25 -27.02
CA LEU A 398 0.59 -21.32 -26.08
C LEU A 398 0.51 -22.75 -26.67
N PRO A 399 -0.45 -23.09 -27.55
CA PRO A 399 -0.58 -24.44 -28.10
C PRO A 399 0.58 -24.91 -28.99
N ASN A 400 1.39 -24.01 -29.56
CA ASN A 400 2.40 -24.32 -30.58
C ASN A 400 3.84 -24.40 -30.04
N THR A 401 4.01 -24.93 -28.82
CA THR A 401 5.34 -25.01 -28.20
C THR A 401 6.18 -26.16 -28.78
N PRO A 402 7.46 -25.92 -29.14
CA PRO A 402 8.37 -26.98 -29.56
C PRO A 402 8.72 -27.97 -28.42
N PRO A 403 9.02 -29.24 -28.74
CA PRO A 403 9.36 -30.25 -27.75
C PRO A 403 10.64 -29.93 -26.98
N MET A 404 10.65 -30.27 -25.69
CA MET A 404 11.83 -30.21 -24.84
C MET A 404 12.29 -31.63 -24.47
N ASP A 405 13.55 -31.94 -24.73
CA ASP A 405 14.21 -33.12 -24.20
C ASP A 405 15.05 -32.79 -22.96
N LEU A 406 15.53 -33.84 -22.28
CA LEU A 406 16.31 -33.69 -21.05
C LEU A 406 17.66 -32.99 -21.29
N GLN A 407 18.26 -33.16 -22.47
CA GLN A 407 19.52 -32.51 -22.81
C GLN A 407 19.33 -31.00 -22.94
N LYS A 408 18.26 -30.57 -23.60
CA LYS A 408 17.87 -29.18 -23.71
C LYS A 408 17.54 -28.60 -22.34
N PHE A 409 16.84 -29.33 -21.48
CA PHE A 409 16.59 -28.90 -20.10
C PHE A 409 17.90 -28.61 -19.35
N PHE A 410 18.89 -29.51 -19.41
CA PHE A 410 20.20 -29.28 -18.78
C PHE A 410 20.95 -28.07 -19.36
N GLN A 411 20.83 -27.82 -20.67
CA GLN A 411 21.40 -26.62 -21.28
C GLN A 411 20.74 -25.35 -20.73
N LEU A 412 19.41 -25.33 -20.58
CA LEU A 412 18.69 -24.19 -20.00
C LEU A 412 19.09 -23.95 -18.55
N THR A 413 19.26 -25.01 -17.75
CA THR A 413 19.77 -24.90 -16.38
C THR A 413 21.19 -24.32 -16.35
N ALA A 414 22.08 -24.76 -17.25
CA ALA A 414 23.43 -24.21 -17.36
C ALA A 414 23.43 -22.74 -17.79
N THR A 415 22.54 -22.35 -18.71
CA THR A 415 22.35 -20.94 -19.10
C THR A 415 21.84 -20.10 -17.94
N ARG A 416 20.82 -20.58 -17.20
CA ARG A 416 20.34 -19.90 -15.99
C ARG A 416 21.48 -19.65 -14.99
N HIS A 417 22.30 -20.66 -14.67
CA HIS A 417 23.41 -20.49 -13.74
C HIS A 417 24.42 -19.42 -14.20
N LYS A 418 24.71 -19.33 -15.51
CA LYS A 418 25.59 -18.27 -16.02
C LYS A 418 24.99 -16.89 -15.80
N ILE A 419 23.70 -16.73 -16.06
CA ILE A 419 22.99 -15.47 -15.85
C ILE A 419 22.96 -15.12 -14.35
N GLU A 420 22.69 -16.10 -13.48
CA GLU A 420 22.75 -15.90 -12.02
C GLU A 420 24.11 -15.37 -11.56
N GLN A 421 25.22 -15.89 -12.10
CA GLN A 421 26.56 -15.38 -11.79
C GLN A 421 26.74 -13.92 -12.26
N LEU A 422 26.30 -13.57 -13.48
CA LEU A 422 26.39 -12.20 -13.98
C LEU A 422 25.64 -11.20 -13.08
N TYR A 423 24.45 -11.57 -12.60
CA TYR A 423 23.69 -10.72 -11.69
C TYR A 423 24.32 -10.67 -10.30
N HIS A 424 24.86 -11.78 -9.80
CA HIS A 424 25.60 -11.78 -8.53
C HIS A 424 26.80 -10.83 -8.59
N GLU A 425 27.58 -10.88 -9.67
CA GLU A 425 28.70 -9.96 -9.92
C GLU A 425 28.22 -8.50 -10.00
N LEU A 426 27.11 -8.22 -10.68
CA LEU A 426 26.49 -6.88 -10.74
C LEU A 426 26.19 -6.33 -9.33
N TRP A 427 25.56 -7.14 -8.47
CA TRP A 427 25.25 -6.75 -7.09
C TRP A 427 26.52 -6.42 -6.30
N LEU A 428 27.53 -7.29 -6.35
CA LEU A 428 28.77 -7.13 -5.58
C LEU A 428 29.63 -5.98 -6.09
N GLN A 429 29.74 -5.82 -7.42
CA GLN A 429 30.53 -4.76 -8.04
C GLN A 429 30.02 -3.37 -7.64
N HIS A 430 28.69 -3.22 -7.55
CA HIS A 430 28.08 -1.95 -7.21
C HIS A 430 27.78 -1.79 -5.71
N GLY A 431 27.76 -2.87 -4.93
CA GLY A 431 27.44 -2.84 -3.50
C GLY A 431 26.02 -2.35 -3.23
N LEU A 432 25.05 -2.83 -4.00
CA LEU A 432 23.67 -2.33 -3.98
C LEU A 432 22.86 -2.90 -2.81
N ASP A 433 21.99 -2.08 -2.22
CA ASP A 433 20.97 -2.52 -1.27
C ASP A 433 19.68 -2.98 -1.96
N ALA A 434 19.37 -2.37 -3.10
CA ALA A 434 18.22 -2.71 -3.91
C ALA A 434 18.40 -2.23 -5.37
N ILE A 435 17.60 -2.77 -6.27
CA ILE A 435 17.43 -2.26 -7.64
C ILE A 435 16.03 -1.65 -7.78
N LEU A 436 15.95 -0.40 -8.20
CA LEU A 436 14.73 0.29 -8.63
C LEU A 436 14.60 0.19 -10.15
N ALA A 437 13.45 -0.30 -10.62
CA ALA A 437 13.15 -0.47 -12.04
C ALA A 437 11.66 -0.21 -12.34
N PRO A 438 11.27 0.04 -13.60
CA PRO A 438 9.88 -0.10 -14.01
C PRO A 438 9.38 -1.53 -13.74
N PRO A 439 8.08 -1.70 -13.40
CA PRO A 439 7.46 -3.03 -13.40
C PRO A 439 7.12 -3.52 -14.82
N ALA A 440 7.02 -2.60 -15.78
CA ALA A 440 6.70 -2.81 -17.19
C ALA A 440 7.09 -1.57 -18.00
N PRO A 441 7.18 -1.65 -19.34
CA PRO A 441 7.40 -0.46 -20.16
C PRO A 441 6.16 0.44 -20.25
N HIS A 442 5.04 0.07 -19.64
CA HIS A 442 3.76 0.77 -19.70
C HIS A 442 3.00 0.68 -18.37
N THR A 443 1.92 1.45 -18.22
CA THR A 443 0.93 1.27 -17.13
C THR A 443 0.00 0.09 -17.44
N ALA A 444 -1.17 -0.01 -16.79
CA ALA A 444 -2.26 -0.85 -17.30
C ALA A 444 -2.56 -0.50 -18.77
N VAL A 445 -2.71 -1.52 -19.62
CA VAL A 445 -2.97 -1.41 -21.07
C VAL A 445 -4.37 -1.89 -21.40
N PRO A 446 -4.87 -1.67 -22.64
CA PRO A 446 -6.11 -2.32 -23.08
C PRO A 446 -6.06 -3.84 -22.89
N PHE A 447 -7.24 -4.47 -22.85
CA PHE A 447 -7.31 -5.90 -22.59
C PHE A 447 -6.55 -6.73 -23.63
N ASP A 448 -6.01 -7.87 -23.19
CA ASP A 448 -5.28 -8.81 -24.03
C ASP A 448 -3.98 -8.23 -24.65
N GLU A 449 -3.54 -7.02 -24.26
CA GLU A 449 -2.34 -6.33 -24.79
C GLU A 449 -1.08 -6.43 -23.89
N TRP A 450 -1.18 -6.95 -22.66
CA TRP A 450 -0.02 -7.09 -21.77
C TRP A 450 0.87 -8.28 -22.18
N LEU A 451 1.81 -8.03 -23.10
CA LEU A 451 2.75 -9.03 -23.61
C LEU A 451 4.18 -8.88 -23.05
N ALA A 452 4.59 -7.68 -22.68
CA ALA A 452 5.94 -7.39 -22.18
C ALA A 452 6.09 -7.82 -20.71
N ILE A 453 6.61 -9.04 -20.48
CA ILE A 453 6.84 -9.59 -19.13
C ILE A 453 8.32 -9.67 -18.72
N SER A 454 9.25 -9.24 -19.58
CA SER A 454 10.71 -9.27 -19.33
C SER A 454 11.10 -8.54 -18.03
N TYR A 455 10.48 -7.39 -17.76
CA TYR A 455 10.66 -6.60 -16.53
C TYR A 455 10.33 -7.35 -15.23
N THR A 456 9.55 -8.43 -15.29
CA THR A 456 9.11 -9.18 -14.11
C THR A 456 9.63 -10.62 -14.09
N CYS A 457 9.59 -11.33 -15.22
CA CYS A 457 9.96 -12.74 -15.29
C CYS A 457 11.47 -12.98 -15.09
N LEU A 458 12.32 -12.00 -15.39
CA LEU A 458 13.75 -12.03 -15.08
C LEU A 458 14.00 -12.35 -13.60
N TRP A 459 13.26 -11.69 -12.72
CA TRP A 459 13.40 -11.85 -11.27
C TRP A 459 12.86 -13.20 -10.76
N ASN A 460 12.03 -13.89 -11.53
CA ASN A 460 11.65 -15.27 -11.25
C ASN A 460 12.74 -16.25 -11.69
N LEU A 461 13.32 -16.05 -12.88
CA LEU A 461 14.44 -16.87 -13.36
C LEU A 461 15.61 -16.86 -12.36
N LEU A 462 15.91 -15.69 -11.82
CA LEU A 462 16.99 -15.46 -10.84
C LEU A 462 16.58 -15.74 -9.38
N ASP A 463 15.29 -15.96 -9.13
CA ASP A 463 14.72 -16.17 -7.80
C ASP A 463 15.00 -15.01 -6.80
N TYR A 464 14.96 -13.78 -7.30
CA TYR A 464 15.18 -12.56 -6.52
C TYR A 464 13.86 -12.02 -5.98
N PRO A 465 13.74 -11.65 -4.69
CA PRO A 465 12.52 -11.06 -4.17
C PRO A 465 12.29 -9.68 -4.81
N ALA A 466 11.03 -9.31 -5.00
CA ALA A 466 10.65 -8.05 -5.66
C ALA A 466 9.31 -7.52 -5.15
N CYS A 467 9.16 -6.20 -5.07
CA CYS A 467 7.90 -5.57 -4.66
C CYS A 467 7.47 -4.42 -5.56
N ILE A 468 6.16 -4.16 -5.58
CA ILE A 468 5.56 -3.01 -6.25
C ILE A 468 5.21 -1.94 -5.24
N ILE A 469 5.59 -0.70 -5.56
CA ILE A 469 5.26 0.50 -4.80
C ILE A 469 4.51 1.45 -5.75
N PRO A 470 3.21 1.68 -5.54
CA PRO A 470 2.45 2.71 -6.25
C PRO A 470 2.98 4.11 -5.92
N THR A 471 3.17 4.95 -6.94
CA THR A 471 3.78 6.28 -6.80
C THR A 471 2.91 7.41 -7.32
N GLY A 472 1.83 7.10 -8.06
CA GLY A 472 0.95 8.11 -8.62
C GLY A 472 0.04 7.56 -9.70
N ARG A 473 -0.31 8.42 -10.65
CA ARG A 473 -1.19 8.12 -11.79
C ARG A 473 -0.65 8.77 -13.07
N VAL A 474 -1.17 8.35 -14.21
CA VAL A 474 -0.99 9.05 -15.49
C VAL A 474 -1.53 10.47 -15.37
N ARG A 475 -0.76 11.45 -15.87
CA ARG A 475 -1.07 12.88 -15.85
C ARG A 475 -1.32 13.38 -17.28
N SER A 476 -2.04 14.47 -17.43
CA SER A 476 -2.23 15.14 -18.74
C SER A 476 -0.91 15.57 -19.40
N SER A 477 0.13 15.80 -18.59
CA SER A 477 1.49 16.10 -19.07
C SER A 477 2.19 14.90 -19.71
N ASP A 478 1.70 13.67 -19.52
CA ASP A 478 2.24 12.46 -20.12
C ASP A 478 1.79 12.34 -21.59
N SER A 479 2.10 13.36 -22.39
CA SER A 479 1.72 13.39 -23.80
C SER A 479 2.35 12.24 -24.58
N LYS A 480 1.64 11.76 -25.60
CA LYS A 480 2.15 10.71 -26.49
C LYS A 480 3.36 11.22 -27.28
N ASP A 481 4.42 10.42 -27.28
CA ASP A 481 5.61 10.64 -28.09
C ASP A 481 5.46 10.10 -29.51
N ASP A 482 6.36 10.52 -30.40
CA ASP A 482 6.50 9.93 -31.72
C ASP A 482 6.96 8.46 -31.64
N ILE A 483 6.45 7.61 -32.53
CA ILE A 483 6.75 6.17 -32.51
C ILE A 483 8.23 5.87 -32.78
N SER A 484 8.96 6.77 -33.43
CA SER A 484 10.42 6.65 -33.64
C SER A 484 11.23 6.63 -32.34
N GLN A 485 10.61 6.88 -31.17
CA GLN A 485 11.24 6.74 -29.87
C GLN A 485 11.44 5.27 -29.45
N ALA A 486 10.71 4.31 -30.03
CA ALA A 486 10.93 2.89 -29.79
C ALA A 486 12.32 2.45 -30.30
N LYS A 487 13.11 1.80 -29.46
CA LYS A 487 14.54 1.53 -29.67
C LYS A 487 14.87 0.09 -30.03
N TYR A 488 14.01 -0.87 -29.65
CA TYR A 488 14.40 -2.28 -29.56
C TYR A 488 13.68 -3.20 -30.57
N GLY A 489 13.36 -2.67 -31.75
CA GLY A 489 12.80 -3.43 -32.87
C GLY A 489 11.27 -3.57 -32.83
N GLU A 490 10.75 -4.53 -33.58
CA GLU A 490 9.31 -4.59 -33.90
C GLU A 490 8.42 -4.83 -32.67
N MET A 491 8.81 -5.73 -31.75
CA MET A 491 8.03 -6.00 -30.54
C MET A 491 7.97 -4.78 -29.61
N ASP A 492 9.05 -4.00 -29.54
CA ASP A 492 9.09 -2.74 -28.82
C ASP A 492 8.15 -1.73 -29.46
N GLU A 493 8.24 -1.55 -30.78
CA GLU A 493 7.38 -0.64 -31.52
C GLU A 493 5.88 -0.97 -31.35
N GLN A 494 5.52 -2.25 -31.42
CA GLN A 494 4.14 -2.71 -31.18
C GLN A 494 3.66 -2.37 -29.77
N THR A 495 4.51 -2.62 -28.76
CA THR A 495 4.21 -2.31 -27.36
C THR A 495 4.13 -0.79 -27.13
N TYR A 496 5.00 -0.02 -27.80
CA TYR A 496 5.04 1.43 -27.69
C TYR A 496 3.79 2.09 -28.29
N ARG A 497 3.25 1.53 -29.38
CA ARG A 497 2.01 1.99 -30.03
C ARG A 497 0.77 1.92 -29.15
N LEU A 498 0.78 1.11 -28.08
CA LEU A 498 -0.34 0.98 -27.16
C LEU A 498 -0.65 2.30 -26.44
N TYR A 499 0.33 3.18 -26.24
CA TYR A 499 0.10 4.49 -25.64
C TYR A 499 -0.46 5.47 -26.67
N THR A 500 -1.74 5.79 -26.53
CA THR A 500 -2.47 6.69 -27.43
C THR A 500 -2.50 8.14 -26.95
N GLY A 501 -2.13 8.38 -25.69
CA GLY A 501 -2.23 9.66 -25.00
C GLY A 501 -2.80 9.48 -23.59
N PRO A 502 -2.72 10.50 -22.72
CA PRO A 502 -3.16 10.38 -21.34
C PRO A 502 -4.68 10.17 -21.18
N GLU A 503 -5.49 10.52 -22.18
CA GLU A 503 -6.95 10.49 -22.09
C GLU A 503 -7.49 9.07 -21.93
N GLN A 504 -7.01 8.11 -22.72
CA GLN A 504 -7.42 6.70 -22.64
C GLN A 504 -6.91 6.02 -21.36
N PHE A 505 -5.84 6.56 -20.78
CA PHE A 505 -5.17 6.03 -19.60
C PHE A 505 -5.47 6.85 -18.34
N THR A 506 -6.53 7.68 -18.38
CA THR A 506 -6.97 8.48 -17.23
C THR A 506 -7.16 7.58 -16.01
N GLY A 507 -6.61 8.00 -14.88
CA GLY A 507 -6.70 7.26 -13.62
C GLY A 507 -5.77 6.04 -13.54
N ALA A 508 -5.12 5.60 -14.62
CA ALA A 508 -4.21 4.46 -14.59
C ALA A 508 -3.06 4.71 -13.59
N PRO A 509 -2.85 3.81 -12.62
CA PRO A 509 -1.77 3.95 -11.65
C PRO A 509 -0.39 3.91 -12.30
N THR A 510 0.56 4.65 -11.74
CA THR A 510 1.99 4.48 -11.98
C THR A 510 2.65 3.90 -10.74
N SER A 511 3.68 3.09 -10.95
CA SER A 511 4.38 2.40 -9.88
C SER A 511 5.83 2.13 -10.26
N VAL A 512 6.62 1.83 -9.23
CA VAL A 512 7.99 1.34 -9.36
C VAL A 512 8.09 -0.07 -8.80
N GLN A 513 9.05 -0.83 -9.33
CA GLN A 513 9.45 -2.13 -8.81
C GLN A 513 10.78 -1.96 -8.05
N LEU A 514 10.84 -2.53 -6.85
CA LEU A 514 12.08 -2.67 -6.09
C LEU A 514 12.46 -4.14 -6.01
N VAL A 515 13.72 -4.47 -6.26
CA VAL A 515 14.24 -5.85 -6.29
C VAL A 515 15.38 -5.96 -5.28
N GLY A 516 15.45 -7.08 -4.57
CA GLY A 516 16.51 -7.41 -3.63
C GLY A 516 17.30 -8.63 -4.09
N MET A 517 18.37 -8.97 -3.37
CA MET A 517 19.08 -10.22 -3.59
C MET A 517 18.26 -11.43 -3.11
N LYS A 518 18.47 -12.58 -3.76
CA LYS A 518 17.88 -13.86 -3.38
C LYS A 518 17.98 -14.12 -1.87
N GLN A 519 16.87 -14.50 -1.24
CA GLN A 519 16.75 -14.79 0.20
C GLN A 519 17.04 -13.62 1.14
N GLU A 520 17.17 -12.39 0.63
CA GLU A 520 17.20 -11.16 1.43
C GLU A 520 15.82 -10.49 1.51
N ASP A 521 14.74 -11.27 1.50
CA ASP A 521 13.36 -10.82 1.51
C ASP A 521 13.07 -9.79 2.62
N GLU A 522 13.54 -10.06 3.84
CA GLU A 522 13.36 -9.20 5.00
C GLU A 522 14.07 -7.86 4.78
N ARG A 523 15.32 -7.90 4.29
CA ARG A 523 16.09 -6.70 3.99
C ARG A 523 15.38 -5.88 2.94
N LEU A 524 14.92 -6.50 1.86
CA LEU A 524 14.18 -5.82 0.80
C LEU A 524 12.92 -5.15 1.33
N LEU A 525 12.13 -5.81 2.19
CA LEU A 525 10.94 -5.22 2.79
C LEU A 525 11.28 -3.98 3.64
N GLN A 526 12.37 -4.03 4.41
CA GLN A 526 12.81 -2.89 5.20
C GLN A 526 13.27 -1.72 4.31
N VAL A 527 14.04 -2.00 3.24
CA VAL A 527 14.40 -0.99 2.24
C VAL A 527 13.15 -0.44 1.55
N ALA A 528 12.19 -1.29 1.20
CA ALA A 528 10.94 -0.90 0.56
C ALA A 528 10.08 0.01 1.45
N GLN A 529 10.07 -0.21 2.77
CA GLN A 529 9.39 0.70 3.70
C GLN A 529 10.03 2.10 3.73
N ILE A 530 11.36 2.18 3.69
CA ILE A 530 12.07 3.46 3.62
C ILE A 530 11.79 4.15 2.29
N VAL A 531 11.92 3.42 1.17
CA VAL A 531 11.66 3.93 -0.17
C VAL A 531 10.21 4.41 -0.31
N ASP A 532 9.22 3.63 0.12
CA ASP A 532 7.81 4.01 0.11
C ASP A 532 7.55 5.30 0.90
N GLY A 533 8.15 5.42 2.10
CA GLY A 533 8.07 6.64 2.90
C GLY A 533 8.63 7.87 2.18
N ILE A 534 9.78 7.73 1.51
CA ILE A 534 10.39 8.81 0.71
C ILE A 534 9.50 9.16 -0.48
N LEU A 535 9.05 8.17 -1.26
CA LEU A 535 8.28 8.42 -2.49
C LEU A 535 6.92 9.08 -2.22
N LYS A 536 6.33 8.83 -1.05
CA LYS A 536 5.10 9.48 -0.57
C LYS A 536 5.30 10.88 -0.03
N THR A 537 6.54 11.33 0.19
CA THR A 537 6.74 12.74 0.53
C THR A 537 6.30 13.63 -0.64
N ILE A 538 5.47 14.60 -0.31
CA ILE A 538 5.02 15.64 -1.24
C ILE A 538 6.23 16.53 -1.51
N SER A 539 6.58 16.72 -2.77
CA SER A 539 7.65 17.67 -3.12
C SER A 539 7.19 19.11 -2.90
N SER A 540 8.13 20.04 -2.69
CA SER A 540 7.82 21.47 -2.58
C SER A 540 7.16 22.05 -3.83
N GLU A 541 7.35 21.40 -4.99
CA GLU A 541 6.75 21.79 -6.27
C GLU A 541 5.30 21.28 -6.43
N GLU A 542 4.96 20.14 -5.80
CA GLU A 542 3.60 19.56 -5.81
C GLU A 542 2.67 20.21 -4.77
N LEU A 543 3.24 20.87 -3.76
CA LEU A 543 2.49 21.50 -2.67
C LEU A 543 1.46 22.56 -3.14
N PRO A 544 1.79 23.51 -4.04
CA PRO A 544 0.85 24.56 -4.43
C PRO A 544 -0.36 24.04 -5.20
N SER A 545 -0.18 23.04 -6.08
CA SER A 545 -1.28 22.45 -6.84
C SER A 545 -2.19 21.58 -5.97
N MET A 546 -1.63 20.88 -4.98
CA MET A 546 -2.44 20.16 -3.99
C MET A 546 -3.21 21.09 -3.06
N LEU A 547 -2.61 22.22 -2.65
CA LEU A 547 -3.33 23.24 -1.89
C LEU A 547 -4.50 23.82 -2.70
N GLN A 548 -4.28 24.12 -3.98
CA GLN A 548 -5.35 24.58 -4.87
C GLN A 548 -6.45 23.54 -5.04
N ALA A 549 -6.10 22.27 -5.29
CA ALA A 549 -7.08 21.19 -5.44
C ALA A 549 -7.86 20.94 -4.13
N PHE A 550 -7.22 21.13 -2.98
CA PHE A 550 -7.87 21.07 -1.68
C PHE A 550 -8.82 22.25 -1.46
N GLU A 551 -8.41 23.48 -1.82
CA GLU A 551 -9.26 24.66 -1.77
C GLU A 551 -10.50 24.50 -2.67
N ASP A 552 -10.30 24.05 -3.91
CA ASP A 552 -11.38 23.79 -4.86
C ASP A 552 -12.34 22.70 -4.31
N ALA A 553 -11.80 21.65 -3.69
CA ALA A 553 -12.56 20.57 -3.07
C ALA A 553 -13.37 21.02 -1.85
N VAL A 554 -12.81 21.89 -1.00
CA VAL A 554 -13.51 22.48 0.15
C VAL A 554 -14.63 23.42 -0.33
N LEU A 555 -14.38 24.21 -1.37
CA LEU A 555 -15.40 25.08 -1.97
C LEU A 555 -16.54 24.28 -2.61
N ASP A 556 -16.25 23.10 -3.18
CA ASP A 556 -17.27 22.21 -3.74
C ASP A 556 -18.03 21.45 -2.64
N GLN A 557 -17.40 21.16 -1.50
CA GLN A 557 -18.07 20.64 -0.30
C GLN A 557 -19.10 21.64 0.25
N GLU A 558 -18.75 22.92 0.36
CA GLU A 558 -19.69 23.95 0.82
C GLU A 558 -20.92 24.08 -0.09
N ARG A 559 -20.80 23.67 -1.36
CA ARG A 559 -21.89 23.64 -2.34
C ARG A 559 -22.67 22.33 -2.38
N SER A 560 -22.04 21.18 -2.06
CA SER A 560 -22.61 19.83 -2.28
C SER A 560 -22.95 19.03 -1.01
N GLY A 561 -22.44 19.43 0.16
CA GLY A 561 -22.69 18.76 1.43
C GLY A 561 -22.00 17.39 1.62
N GLN A 562 -20.99 17.06 0.80
CA GLN A 562 -20.26 15.78 0.90
C GLN A 562 -19.05 15.81 1.85
N ASN A 563 -18.60 14.63 2.32
CA ASN A 563 -17.59 14.47 3.37
C ASN A 563 -16.15 14.44 2.82
N ILE A 564 -15.23 15.17 3.45
CA ILE A 564 -13.83 15.41 3.02
C ILE A 564 -12.99 14.11 2.90
N ALA A 565 -13.33 13.06 3.67
CA ALA A 565 -12.67 11.77 3.56
C ALA A 565 -12.81 11.14 2.14
N VAL A 566 -13.93 11.41 1.46
CA VAL A 566 -14.28 10.87 0.13
C VAL A 566 -13.40 11.49 -0.97
N MET A 567 -13.11 12.79 -0.89
CA MET A 567 -12.27 13.50 -1.85
C MET A 567 -10.79 13.13 -1.74
N SER A 568 -10.30 12.85 -0.52
CA SER A 568 -8.90 12.42 -0.32
C SER A 568 -8.58 11.11 -1.07
N LEU A 569 -9.55 10.20 -1.18
CA LEU A 569 -9.44 8.95 -1.95
C LEU A 569 -9.49 9.16 -3.46
N GLN A 570 -10.34 10.08 -3.96
CA GLN A 570 -10.44 10.39 -5.40
C GLN A 570 -9.18 11.09 -5.92
N LEU A 571 -8.57 11.97 -5.11
CA LEU A 571 -7.38 12.74 -5.47
C LEU A 571 -6.06 12.05 -5.09
N GLY A 572 -6.10 10.93 -4.37
CA GLY A 572 -4.89 10.24 -3.90
C GLY A 572 -4.09 11.00 -2.84
N LEU A 573 -4.76 11.88 -2.08
CA LEU A 573 -4.16 12.71 -1.03
C LEU A 573 -4.16 11.99 0.34
N PRO A 574 -3.22 12.30 1.24
CA PRO A 574 -3.32 11.90 2.65
C PRO A 574 -4.63 12.44 3.28
N HIS A 575 -5.21 11.71 4.23
CA HIS A 575 -6.45 12.11 4.92
C HIS A 575 -6.36 13.56 5.46
N PRO A 576 -7.43 14.37 5.43
CA PRO A 576 -7.38 15.81 5.73
C PRO A 576 -6.71 16.23 7.05
N PRO A 577 -6.88 15.52 8.18
CA PRO A 577 -6.17 15.80 9.42
C PRO A 577 -4.66 15.53 9.34
N LEU A 578 -4.25 14.53 8.54
CA LEU A 578 -2.84 14.25 8.28
C LEU A 578 -2.26 15.30 7.32
N LEU A 579 -3.02 15.74 6.31
CA LEU A 579 -2.60 16.79 5.40
C LEU A 579 -2.53 18.16 6.11
N HIS A 580 -3.48 18.51 6.99
CA HIS A 580 -3.40 19.72 7.81
C HIS A 580 -2.21 19.68 8.78
N ALA A 581 -1.98 18.54 9.43
CA ALA A 581 -0.82 18.38 10.31
C ALA A 581 0.51 18.39 9.53
N TRP A 582 0.52 17.85 8.31
CA TRP A 582 1.68 17.82 7.44
C TRP A 582 1.98 19.19 6.80
N ILE A 583 0.96 19.93 6.32
CA ILE A 583 1.06 21.34 5.88
C ILE A 583 1.55 22.23 7.03
N ALA A 584 1.07 21.99 8.26
CA ALA A 584 1.51 22.73 9.43
C ALA A 584 2.98 22.47 9.82
N CYS A 585 3.54 21.31 9.46
CA CYS A 585 4.88 20.87 9.83
C CYS A 585 5.94 20.95 8.72
N ALA A 586 5.57 20.84 7.44
CA ALA A 586 6.53 20.69 6.33
C ALA A 586 6.88 22.00 5.58
N GLY A 587 6.17 23.11 5.81
CA GLY A 587 6.36 24.33 5.04
C GLY A 587 6.83 25.52 5.88
N LEU A 588 7.90 26.18 5.41
CA LEU A 588 8.32 27.58 5.64
C LEU A 588 9.57 27.79 6.51
N PRO A 589 10.76 27.42 5.99
CA PRO A 589 11.93 28.29 6.16
C PRO A 589 12.32 29.08 4.89
N HIS A 590 12.00 28.56 3.69
CA HIS A 590 12.50 29.14 2.43
C HIS A 590 11.47 29.94 1.61
N ALA A 591 10.18 29.60 1.65
CA ALA A 591 9.18 30.27 0.79
C ALA A 591 8.77 31.69 1.25
N TYR A 592 9.18 32.13 2.45
CA TYR A 592 8.97 33.50 2.93
C TYR A 592 9.91 34.54 2.29
N ARG A 593 10.89 34.10 1.49
CA ARG A 593 11.83 34.99 0.79
C ARG A 593 11.38 35.39 -0.61
N ASP A 594 10.32 34.78 -1.15
CA ASP A 594 9.80 35.09 -2.49
C ASP A 594 8.66 36.12 -2.44
N PRO A 595 8.85 37.35 -2.99
CA PRO A 595 7.81 38.38 -3.03
C PRO A 595 6.54 37.97 -3.78
N THR A 596 6.63 37.06 -4.76
CA THR A 596 5.49 36.64 -5.59
C THR A 596 4.56 35.63 -4.88
N VAL A 597 5.12 34.81 -4.01
CA VAL A 597 4.37 33.91 -3.11
C VAL A 597 3.66 34.73 -2.02
N ARG A 598 4.33 35.78 -1.52
CA ARG A 598 3.78 36.69 -0.50
C ARG A 598 2.54 37.45 -0.98
N SER A 599 2.48 37.81 -2.26
CA SER A 599 1.30 38.47 -2.85
C SER A 599 0.14 37.52 -3.13
N ARG A 600 0.36 36.20 -3.29
CA ARG A 600 -0.73 35.24 -3.56
C ARG A 600 -1.43 34.77 -2.29
N PHE A 601 -0.72 34.67 -1.17
CA PHE A 601 -1.33 34.39 0.15
C PHE A 601 -2.18 35.55 0.71
N LEU A 602 -2.08 36.74 0.11
CA LEU A 602 -2.83 37.94 0.52
C LEU A 602 -3.99 38.29 -0.42
N VAL A 603 -4.22 37.53 -1.50
CA VAL A 603 -5.22 37.86 -2.52
C VAL A 603 -6.24 36.74 -2.64
N HIS A 604 -7.13 36.66 -1.65
CA HIS A 604 -8.55 36.34 -1.79
C HIS A 604 -9.25 36.61 -0.46
N TYR A 605 -9.33 37.90 -0.12
CA TYR A 605 -10.41 38.44 0.69
C TYR A 605 -10.89 39.65 -0.09
N ASP A 606 -12.09 39.53 -0.67
CA ASP A 606 -12.71 40.58 -1.47
C ASP A 606 -12.77 41.88 -0.64
N GLU A 607 -12.15 42.95 -1.13
CA GLU A 607 -12.00 44.24 -0.44
C GLU A 607 -13.29 45.08 -0.40
N ALA A 608 -14.45 44.48 -0.65
CA ALA A 608 -15.73 45.17 -0.63
C ALA A 608 -16.52 44.80 0.63
N GLU A 609 -16.53 45.75 1.57
CA GLU A 609 -17.22 45.73 2.88
C GLU A 609 -16.48 44.89 3.94
N HIS A 610 -15.78 45.57 4.86
CA HIS A 610 -15.71 45.33 6.32
C HIS A 610 -14.54 46.19 6.86
N GLN A 611 -14.87 47.28 7.57
CA GLN A 611 -13.92 48.26 8.09
C GLN A 611 -13.66 48.05 9.59
N SER A 612 -12.86 47.06 10.01
CA SER A 612 -12.07 47.13 11.27
C SER A 612 -11.14 45.92 11.50
N THR A 613 -10.04 46.14 12.21
CA THR A 613 -9.11 45.12 12.73
C THR A 613 -9.77 44.11 13.68
N ASP A 614 -10.93 44.44 14.27
CA ASP A 614 -11.69 43.57 15.16
C ASP A 614 -12.39 42.43 14.42
N ASP A 615 -12.72 42.59 13.14
CA ASP A 615 -13.46 41.57 12.38
C ASP A 615 -12.54 40.45 11.87
N ILE A 616 -11.28 40.78 11.58
CA ILE A 616 -10.20 39.81 11.34
C ILE A 616 -9.96 38.95 12.59
N PHE A 617 -10.04 39.55 13.78
CA PHE A 617 -9.84 38.85 15.05
C PHE A 617 -11.02 37.93 15.40
N LYS A 618 -12.26 38.33 15.10
CA LYS A 618 -13.46 37.49 15.26
C LYS A 618 -13.48 36.29 14.29
N ALA A 619 -13.07 36.48 13.04
CA ALA A 619 -12.96 35.39 12.06
C ALA A 619 -11.92 34.32 12.51
N ARG A 620 -10.81 34.76 13.11
CA ARG A 620 -9.79 33.85 13.67
C ARG A 620 -10.21 33.19 14.98
N GLN A 621 -10.99 33.87 15.84
CA GLN A 621 -11.64 33.23 16.99
C GLN A 621 -12.66 32.16 16.58
N SER A 622 -13.36 32.34 15.45
CA SER A 622 -14.25 31.33 14.86
C SER A 622 -13.47 30.07 14.44
N HIS A 623 -12.31 30.24 13.80
CA HIS A 623 -11.40 29.13 13.44
C HIS A 623 -10.88 28.35 14.67
N ILE A 624 -10.47 29.07 15.72
CA ILE A 624 -10.03 28.45 16.98
C ILE A 624 -11.19 27.74 17.68
N ARG A 625 -12.42 28.29 17.64
CA ARG A 625 -13.62 27.62 18.13
C ARG A 625 -13.98 26.38 17.32
N GLY A 626 -13.82 26.41 16.00
CA GLY A 626 -14.02 25.27 15.11
C GLY A 626 -13.07 24.11 15.43
N ALA A 627 -11.78 24.40 15.57
CA ALA A 627 -10.77 23.42 16.00
C ALA A 627 -11.08 22.85 17.40
N HIS A 628 -11.57 23.69 18.31
CA HIS A 628 -11.93 23.28 19.67
C HIS A 628 -13.22 22.43 19.73
N LEU A 629 -14.18 22.63 18.82
CA LEU A 629 -15.40 21.81 18.70
C LEU A 629 -15.10 20.44 18.08
N ILE A 630 -14.31 20.39 17.01
CA ILE A 630 -13.87 19.16 16.35
C ILE A 630 -13.12 18.24 17.32
N PHE A 631 -12.31 18.83 18.22
CA PHE A 631 -11.56 18.08 19.21
C PHE A 631 -12.39 17.71 20.45
N HIS A 632 -13.31 18.58 20.88
CA HIS A 632 -14.22 18.25 21.98
C HIS A 632 -15.15 17.09 21.60
N ASP A 633 -15.57 17.00 20.33
CA ASP A 633 -16.32 15.86 19.79
C ASP A 633 -15.47 14.59 19.62
N SER A 634 -14.14 14.71 19.47
CA SER A 634 -13.22 13.55 19.47
C SER A 634 -12.96 13.03 20.89
N LEU A 635 -12.87 13.92 21.88
CA LEU A 635 -12.65 13.58 23.29
C LEU A 635 -13.92 13.03 23.97
N SER A 636 -15.10 13.56 23.64
CA SER A 636 -16.38 13.07 24.17
C SER A 636 -16.75 11.68 23.63
N ASN A 637 -16.21 11.30 22.47
CA ASN A 637 -16.45 10.00 21.81
C ASN A 637 -15.36 8.93 22.06
N GLN A 638 -14.43 9.14 23.01
CA GLN A 638 -13.37 8.18 23.37
C GLN A 638 -12.55 7.64 22.18
N VAL A 639 -12.24 8.47 21.19
CA VAL A 639 -11.38 8.07 20.07
C VAL A 639 -9.90 8.08 20.53
N PRO A 640 -9.14 6.98 20.40
CA PRO A 640 -7.73 6.97 20.78
C PRO A 640 -6.89 7.87 19.85
N CYS A 641 -6.19 8.86 20.40
CA CYS A 641 -5.16 9.62 19.68
C CYS A 641 -3.79 8.96 19.83
N SER A 642 -3.05 8.82 18.74
CA SER A 642 -1.65 8.38 18.73
C SER A 642 -0.72 9.47 19.30
N ARG A 643 0.41 9.08 19.90
CA ARG A 643 1.43 10.02 20.42
C ARG A 643 1.96 10.99 19.36
N HIS A 644 1.93 10.58 18.09
CA HIS A 644 2.31 11.42 16.95
C HIS A 644 1.31 12.56 16.71
N GLN A 645 0.00 12.29 16.81
CA GLN A 645 -1.05 13.33 16.73
C GLN A 645 -0.96 14.32 17.89
N VAL A 646 -0.55 13.86 19.08
CA VAL A 646 -0.32 14.73 20.25
C VAL A 646 0.86 15.67 20.04
N LEU A 647 1.98 15.18 19.51
CA LEU A 647 3.18 15.98 19.22
C LEU A 647 2.96 17.02 18.11
N LEU A 648 2.20 16.66 17.06
CA LEU A 648 1.81 17.58 15.99
C LEU A 648 0.93 18.74 16.52
N LEU A 649 0.06 18.43 17.48
CA LEU A 649 -0.77 19.42 18.16
C LEU A 649 0.04 20.34 19.07
N GLU A 650 1.03 19.83 19.80
CA GLU A 650 1.97 20.64 20.58
C GLU A 650 2.72 21.64 19.70
N ALA A 651 3.22 21.19 18.54
CA ALA A 651 3.92 22.05 17.58
C ALA A 651 3.00 23.15 17.01
N TYR A 652 1.74 22.83 16.71
CA TYR A 652 0.75 23.78 16.21
C TYR A 652 0.38 24.84 17.27
N ILE A 653 0.13 24.40 18.52
CA ILE A 653 -0.18 25.31 19.65
C ILE A 653 1.02 26.21 19.94
N PHE A 654 2.23 25.66 19.95
CA PHE A 654 3.47 26.41 20.17
C PHE A 654 3.68 27.50 19.11
N ARG A 655 3.52 27.16 17.82
CA ARG A 655 3.68 28.11 16.71
C ARG A 655 2.61 29.21 16.74
N THR A 656 1.37 28.87 17.07
CA THR A 656 0.27 29.84 17.17
C THR A 656 0.49 30.80 18.36
N ALA A 657 0.99 30.30 19.49
CA ALA A 657 1.32 31.12 20.65
C ALA A 657 2.51 32.06 20.38
N VAL A 658 3.56 31.57 19.69
CA VAL A 658 4.73 32.38 19.32
C VAL A 658 4.34 33.49 18.32
N ASN A 659 3.54 33.18 17.29
CA ASN A 659 3.08 34.18 16.33
C ASN A 659 2.20 35.26 16.99
N ALA A 660 1.31 34.87 17.90
CA ALA A 660 0.48 35.82 18.64
C ALA A 660 1.29 36.73 19.58
N LEU A 661 2.44 36.27 20.08
CA LEU A 661 3.34 37.06 20.92
C LEU A 661 4.25 37.99 20.09
N CYS A 662 4.68 37.57 18.91
CA CYS A 662 5.48 38.38 17.99
C CYS A 662 4.68 39.54 17.38
N ASP A 663 3.39 39.35 17.08
CA ASP A 663 2.52 40.39 16.52
C ASP A 663 2.06 41.43 17.56
N ALA A 664 2.31 41.20 18.85
CA ALA A 664 1.93 42.09 19.95
C ALA A 664 2.98 43.18 20.28
N ASP A 665 3.99 43.38 19.42
CA ASP A 665 5.10 44.34 19.61
C ASP A 665 5.90 44.12 20.91
N ILE A 666 5.89 42.90 21.44
CA ILE A 666 6.71 42.50 22.59
C ILE A 666 7.99 41.90 22.03
N GLY A 667 9.03 42.73 21.85
CA GLY A 667 10.34 42.33 21.35
C GLY A 667 10.92 41.11 22.08
N LEU A 668 10.79 39.93 21.48
CA LEU A 668 11.37 38.68 21.97
C LEU A 668 12.78 38.51 21.38
N PRO A 669 13.84 38.43 22.21
CA PRO A 669 15.14 38.02 21.72
C PRO A 669 15.11 36.52 21.38
N TYR A 670 15.35 36.21 20.10
CA TYR A 670 15.18 34.89 19.47
C TYR A 670 16.06 33.74 20.01
N HIS A 671 16.84 33.94 21.08
CA HIS A 671 17.96 33.06 21.44
C HIS A 671 17.75 32.10 22.63
N HIS A 672 16.56 32.03 23.25
CA HIS A 672 16.33 31.11 24.41
C HIS A 672 14.95 30.41 24.43
N LEU A 673 14.54 29.76 23.33
CA LEU A 673 13.29 28.99 23.28
C LEU A 673 13.53 27.50 23.58
N GLU A 674 13.64 27.13 24.85
CA GLU A 674 13.83 25.73 25.27
C GLU A 674 12.56 25.03 25.79
N SER A 675 11.49 25.76 26.18
CA SER A 675 10.18 25.14 26.47
C SER A 675 9.01 26.14 26.52
N PRO A 676 7.75 25.69 26.27
CA PRO A 676 6.55 26.53 26.35
C PRO A 676 6.34 27.18 27.73
N LEU A 677 6.72 26.47 28.80
CA LEU A 677 6.59 26.96 30.18
C LEU A 677 7.56 28.11 30.47
N LYS A 678 8.79 28.06 29.94
CA LYS A 678 9.82 29.10 30.15
C LYS A 678 9.43 30.43 29.47
N VAL A 679 8.82 30.39 28.30
CA VAL A 679 8.34 31.59 27.56
C VAL A 679 7.21 32.31 28.30
N LEU A 680 6.22 31.54 28.77
CA LEU A 680 5.10 32.08 29.54
C LEU A 680 5.57 32.66 30.88
N THR A 681 6.54 32.00 31.53
CA THR A 681 7.14 32.47 32.78
C THR A 681 7.96 33.74 32.58
N TRP A 682 8.72 33.86 31.48
CA TRP A 682 9.49 35.05 31.14
C TRP A 682 8.59 36.26 30.85
N ALA A 683 7.53 36.08 30.05
CA ALA A 683 6.57 37.14 29.73
C ALA A 683 5.82 37.65 30.98
N ALA A 684 5.51 36.77 31.93
CA ALA A 684 4.95 37.15 33.22
C ALA A 684 5.95 37.92 34.10
N LYS A 685 7.24 37.58 34.03
CA LYS A 685 8.30 38.23 34.82
C LYS A 685 8.65 39.64 34.31
N GLN A 686 8.66 39.86 32.99
CA GLN A 686 8.98 41.16 32.37
C GLN A 686 7.89 42.22 32.53
N SER A 687 6.64 41.80 32.75
CA SER A 687 5.50 42.72 32.93
C SER A 687 5.27 43.17 34.38
N GLY A 688 6.03 42.63 35.34
CA GLY A 688 6.02 43.08 36.74
C GLY A 688 4.70 42.90 37.49
N ARG A 689 3.79 42.01 37.05
CA ARG A 689 2.46 41.78 37.64
C ARG A 689 2.13 40.30 37.81
N SER A 690 1.21 39.99 38.73
CA SER A 690 0.74 38.62 38.98
C SER A 690 0.05 38.03 37.74
N MET A 691 0.14 36.70 37.56
CA MET A 691 -0.41 35.94 36.42
C MET A 691 -1.93 36.08 36.25
N VAL A 692 -2.62 36.66 37.24
CA VAL A 692 -4.08 36.78 37.29
C VAL A 692 -4.58 38.16 36.83
N ASP A 693 -3.72 39.20 36.83
CA ASP A 693 -4.18 40.59 36.67
C ASP A 693 -3.78 41.28 35.35
N SER A 694 -3.17 40.55 34.41
CA SER A 694 -2.71 41.11 33.13
C SER A 694 -3.72 40.85 32.01
N CYS A 695 -4.54 41.85 31.72
CA CYS A 695 -5.44 41.97 30.56
C CYS A 695 -6.61 40.96 30.52
N PRO A 696 -7.89 41.41 30.42
CA PRO A 696 -9.06 40.52 30.31
C PRO A 696 -8.99 39.52 29.14
N TRP A 697 -8.07 39.75 28.19
CA TRP A 697 -7.90 38.98 26.96
C TRP A 697 -6.85 37.85 27.06
N ILE A 698 -5.87 37.93 27.98
CA ILE A 698 -4.88 36.86 28.20
C ILE A 698 -5.42 35.80 29.17
N GLY A 699 -6.24 36.22 30.14
CA GLY A 699 -6.83 35.31 31.14
C GLY A 699 -7.68 34.19 30.54
N CYS A 700 -8.37 34.43 29.42
CA CYS A 700 -9.27 33.46 28.78
C CYS A 700 -8.55 32.45 27.87
N ILE A 701 -7.42 32.86 27.29
CA ILE A 701 -6.56 32.00 26.44
C ILE A 701 -5.58 31.22 27.32
N GLY A 702 -4.99 31.87 28.34
CA GLY A 702 -4.08 31.26 29.30
C GLY A 702 -4.74 30.18 30.13
N THR A 703 -5.96 30.40 30.66
CA THR A 703 -6.67 29.35 31.40
C THR A 703 -7.04 28.16 30.53
N LYS A 704 -7.48 28.37 29.28
CA LYS A 704 -7.81 27.26 28.35
C LYS A 704 -6.58 26.51 27.85
N LEU A 705 -5.46 27.19 27.62
CA LEU A 705 -4.19 26.55 27.29
C LEU A 705 -3.64 25.76 28.48
N CYS A 706 -3.69 26.32 29.70
CA CYS A 706 -3.29 25.60 30.91
C CYS A 706 -4.15 24.36 31.14
N ASP A 707 -5.46 24.45 30.92
CA ASP A 707 -6.40 23.34 31.07
C ASP A 707 -6.18 22.24 30.00
N LEU A 708 -5.79 22.64 28.78
CA LEU A 708 -5.42 21.74 27.69
C LEU A 708 -4.07 21.05 27.94
N VAL A 709 -3.06 21.80 28.42
CA VAL A 709 -1.74 21.26 28.81
C VAL A 709 -1.87 20.31 30.00
N PHE A 710 -2.74 20.60 30.97
CA PHE A 710 -3.01 19.69 32.09
C PHE A 710 -3.68 18.39 31.62
N LYS A 711 -4.64 18.47 30.69
CA LYS A 711 -5.31 17.30 30.10
C LYS A 711 -4.36 16.47 29.23
N LEU A 712 -3.45 17.12 28.50
CA LEU A 712 -2.40 16.47 27.71
C LEU A 712 -1.37 15.77 28.60
N SER A 713 -0.91 16.42 29.68
CA SER A 713 -0.02 15.82 30.69
C SER A 713 -0.67 14.64 31.42
N TRP A 714 -1.99 14.71 31.65
CA TRP A 714 -2.77 13.60 32.19
C TRP A 714 -2.89 12.41 31.22
N LEU A 715 -3.01 12.65 29.92
CA LEU A 715 -3.03 11.64 28.85
C LEU A 715 -1.67 10.96 28.66
N ILE A 716 -0.57 11.73 28.70
CA ILE A 716 0.82 11.23 28.59
C ILE A 716 1.13 10.23 29.69
N ASN A 717 0.71 10.51 30.93
CA ASN A 717 0.92 9.63 32.09
C ASN A 717 0.12 8.30 32.04
N ARG A 718 -0.76 8.10 31.05
CA ARG A 718 -1.54 6.86 30.87
C ARG A 718 -1.16 6.04 29.64
N CYS A 719 -0.20 6.49 28.83
CA CYS A 719 0.35 5.69 27.73
C CYS A 719 1.52 4.82 28.22
N PRO A 720 1.52 3.49 28.01
CA PRO A 720 2.59 2.63 28.51
C PRO A 720 3.93 2.90 27.79
N LEU A 721 4.98 3.14 28.57
CA LEU A 721 6.36 3.30 28.09
C LEU A 721 7.04 1.95 27.86
N SER A 722 7.87 1.88 26.81
CA SER A 722 8.77 0.75 26.60
C SER A 722 9.82 0.66 27.72
N PRO A 723 10.43 -0.51 28.00
CA PRO A 723 11.47 -0.64 29.02
C PRO A 723 12.69 0.27 28.79
N ALA A 724 13.02 0.57 27.52
CA ALA A 724 14.11 1.47 27.16
C ALA A 724 13.77 2.95 27.47
N ASP A 725 12.49 3.32 27.35
CA ASP A 725 12.02 4.68 27.62
C ASP A 725 11.87 4.96 29.12
N ARG A 726 11.60 3.93 29.94
CA ARG A 726 11.60 4.06 31.42
C ARG A 726 12.98 4.38 31.99
N VAL A 727 14.04 3.87 31.37
CA VAL A 727 15.42 4.18 31.79
C VAL A 727 15.75 5.65 31.49
N LYS A 728 15.35 6.14 30.30
CA LYS A 728 15.54 7.55 29.89
C LYS A 728 14.71 8.53 30.71
N GLU A 729 13.47 8.17 31.06
CA GLU A 729 12.62 8.97 31.95
C GLU A 729 13.19 9.03 33.37
N GLN A 730 13.73 7.92 33.89
CA GLN A 730 14.38 7.89 35.20
C GLN A 730 15.66 8.73 35.24
N GLU A 731 16.44 8.78 34.15
CA GLU A 731 17.59 9.67 34.02
C GLU A 731 17.19 11.15 33.95
N LEU A 732 16.19 11.50 33.12
CA LEU A 732 15.68 12.87 33.03
C LEU A 732 15.07 13.38 34.34
N THR A 733 14.34 12.51 35.04
CA THR A 733 13.75 12.85 36.35
C THR A 733 14.82 13.04 37.42
N ARG A 734 15.94 12.30 37.35
CA ARG A 734 17.10 12.48 38.23
C ARG A 734 17.83 13.80 37.99
N VAL A 735 17.94 14.23 36.74
CA VAL A 735 18.58 15.50 36.36
C VAL A 735 17.72 16.70 36.77
N LEU A 736 16.40 16.58 36.66
CA LEU A 736 15.47 17.65 37.04
C LEU A 736 15.25 17.78 38.56
N ALA A 737 15.41 16.70 39.33
CA ALA A 737 15.21 16.70 40.78
C ALA A 737 16.35 17.38 41.58
N ASN A 738 17.52 17.64 40.97
CA ASN A 738 18.68 18.25 41.64
C ASN A 738 18.88 19.75 41.31
N GLY A 739 17.86 20.41 40.74
CA GLY A 739 17.96 21.78 40.22
C GLY A 739 17.70 22.92 41.20
N ASP A 740 17.57 22.65 42.51
CA ASP A 740 17.32 23.66 43.54
C ASP A 740 18.62 24.02 44.29
N GLU A 741 19.56 24.69 43.62
CA GLU A 741 20.59 25.56 44.24
C GLU A 741 21.60 26.03 43.18
N LEU A 742 21.26 27.00 42.33
CA LEU A 742 22.27 27.79 41.61
C LEU A 742 21.67 29.17 41.27
N VAL A 743 21.59 30.02 42.31
CA VAL A 743 21.50 31.48 42.15
C VAL A 743 22.89 32.02 42.51
N GLY A 744 23.65 32.44 41.50
CA GLY A 744 24.96 33.06 41.71
C GLY A 744 25.67 33.26 40.38
N GLU A 745 26.03 34.50 40.09
CA GLU A 745 26.73 34.96 38.90
C GLU A 745 28.10 34.29 38.72
N GLU A 746 28.38 33.74 37.53
CA GLU A 746 29.65 33.83 36.80
C GLU A 746 29.59 32.93 35.55
N TRP A 747 29.90 33.49 34.39
CA TRP A 747 30.00 32.74 33.13
C TRP A 747 31.23 31.83 33.18
N LEU A 748 31.04 30.52 33.04
CA LEU A 748 32.14 29.56 32.83
C LEU A 748 32.46 29.44 31.34
N ASP A 749 33.75 29.50 31.07
CA ASP A 749 34.44 29.49 29.77
C ASP A 749 34.28 28.15 29.02
N ASP A 750 34.33 28.18 27.69
CA ASP A 750 33.99 27.12 26.71
C ASP A 750 34.86 25.83 26.77
N ALA A 751 35.71 25.66 27.79
CA ALA A 751 36.72 24.60 27.85
C ALA A 751 36.36 23.40 28.76
N GLN A 752 35.15 23.32 29.33
CA GLN A 752 34.76 22.24 30.26
C GLN A 752 33.43 21.55 29.94
N ILE A 753 33.02 21.49 28.67
CA ILE A 753 31.88 20.66 28.26
C ILE A 753 32.38 19.24 27.96
N PRO A 754 31.91 18.18 28.67
CA PRO A 754 32.28 16.80 28.34
C PRO A 754 31.79 16.41 26.93
N ASP A 755 32.63 15.70 26.18
CA ASP A 755 32.43 15.28 24.78
C ASP A 755 31.06 14.64 24.46
N ALA A 756 30.35 14.10 25.47
CA ALA A 756 29.02 13.53 25.30
C ALA A 756 27.94 14.53 24.88
N VAL A 757 28.15 15.84 25.06
CA VAL A 757 27.14 16.88 24.75
C VAL A 757 27.31 17.48 23.36
N GLN A 758 28.46 17.30 22.69
CA GLN A 758 28.65 17.77 21.30
C GLN A 758 27.97 16.89 20.25
N GLN A 759 27.67 15.62 20.54
CA GLN A 759 27.05 14.71 19.56
C GLN A 759 25.53 14.86 19.41
N THR A 760 24.87 15.68 20.23
CA THR A 760 23.41 15.88 20.18
C THR A 760 23.01 17.26 19.62
N ARG A 761 23.96 18.03 19.07
CA ARG A 761 23.68 19.33 18.45
C ARG A 761 23.53 19.24 16.95
#